data_AF-C7Q056-F1
#
_entry.id   AF-C7Q056-F1
#
_cell.length_a   1.000
_cell.length_b   1.000
_cell.length_c   1.000
_cell.angle_alpha   90.00
_cell.angle_beta   90.00
_cell.angle_gamma   90.00
#
_symmetry.space_group_name_H-M   'P 1'
#
loop_
_entity.id
_entity.type
_entity.pdbx_description
1 polymer ?
#
loop_
_entity_poly.entity_id
_entity_poly.type
_entity_poly.pdbx_seq_one_letter_code
_entity_poly.pdbx_strand_id
1 'polypeptide(L)'
;MSSWTLRGALADRRRTLGAATAVVLAAGVGLGVWGWSGGGGGGAAKVGAPSQVVAPRTGFVVSYSAAASRLTGLDTADTVDQVRDWIRTALAAHLGMSTSAIRDASYDTLPVRDQGFTDLADQQVGPGRELVDTSGVLHLLVPQGDRYENRTVGQLMDQYRTDHGADPSLVQIHHYAIDQSAQTVDVTADQISTPDQVRTDHGYVSMPVGSVEDLSSFLAKTQSLSQLSVKDGVVWADGWSWPGVPSVPMTLDDVSVLQNGYEADAGGTGPAPGFSLDPLRVTKVGDIQAMAPSVSPDIAARMVSNDWSGSPFGAASDVRDQIENELYNPSADQAALMPRIGLPTDRTQLWALDQFLNGQTTMSQERYDGGLAGTAVGDSLAYVDYVTKNWVAGVGLGVPTQAVGGFIADPAAVTPWSECPGPNDPTSEAGRLWFGRNDDAFSSTSDHIDVGAEAARLFVRDDGQNGAEVEPSYAFGRALQWWDVHQQDIEDYEPQYQRLDQIMRWSGALEWLTHEGSQLLPVEAGSQIPAPVSFKDWYASHNELRERAPIAFVTPPSAKQEALIVNPSRDFQDCGFVEIEGGVSLSDYYARTDGQDYQPALPTSVTRAGLFDPKSTYDEASGTGEISRLSIDDSGKVSERVDRTLAMSGDGDTATVDVKASGRKVIPLGDVKVWRSSDSNRDLGYSVRASGHSVHEDLSYQGQDFGSLDTTDTANIVTVQWRSGIADKARRALTSIQAKLSKGATSKVPTASDGVLYQVKTSDGTVKDRLGGPGQPWLGVSTNVPAAADTLAFRVGGPDPKTGTASFMDGSFTAGPGPPPDGSYLSVLPPSGGNAAIAAFVGPPDHKDQTVTVRTLSGQTAQVTEDGATAQALASDPVLGLNGASEGAALLRDFPKIKQLLLEAGKVKDGTLHATALGDDGAALAADDGTLILASPGNAITNRVLRALGPDTNGTAVFDILKQHQGIPDDIEQVDTTPLTPTSTPTTMFLGTVLRMPGIDGVYFSPALRTALHLANGPIVPESLPPTIRVTVVPVSIGHDPRADSTTAQPDIRTYEGAQWRLASTAGLIHATGKSSCPPFTGGGGLVNVPGANGSGTPSPSPSPSPTTPSTSPAAPGTILLISPAGKAQPVC
;
A
#
# COMPACT_ATOMS: atom_id res chain seq x y z
N MET A 1 -25.13 -49.08 0.32
CA MET A 1 -25.75 -50.17 1.14
C MET A 1 -26.23 -49.53 2.44
N SER A 2 -27.48 -49.83 2.84
CA SER A 2 -28.19 -49.47 4.10
C SER A 2 -28.35 -47.96 4.39
N SER A 3 -29.40 -47.25 3.95
CA SER A 3 -30.82 -47.22 4.40
C SER A 3 -31.00 -46.87 5.88
N TRP A 4 -31.76 -45.82 6.21
CA TRP A 4 -32.89 -45.81 7.16
C TRP A 4 -33.64 -44.46 7.07
N THR A 5 -34.90 -44.52 6.66
CA THR A 5 -35.91 -43.45 6.64
C THR A 5 -36.76 -43.48 7.92
N LEU A 6 -37.20 -42.34 8.47
CA LEU A 6 -38.61 -42.15 8.84
C LEU A 6 -38.97 -40.67 9.16
N ARG A 7 -40.16 -40.28 8.65
CA ARG A 7 -40.87 -39.00 8.81
C ARG A 7 -41.56 -38.86 10.18
N GLY A 8 -41.84 -37.61 10.61
CA GLY A 8 -43.17 -37.28 11.15
C GLY A 8 -43.30 -36.28 12.33
N ALA A 9 -43.76 -35.07 11.99
CA ALA A 9 -44.81 -34.27 12.64
C ALA A 9 -44.62 -33.53 14.00
N LEU A 10 -44.60 -32.19 13.89
CA LEU A 10 -45.43 -31.17 14.58
C LEU A 10 -46.16 -31.53 15.90
N ALA A 11 -45.92 -30.73 16.95
CA ALA A 11 -46.97 -30.00 17.71
C ALA A 11 -46.40 -29.15 18.87
N ASP A 12 -46.58 -27.83 18.76
CA ASP A 12 -47.18 -26.90 19.73
C ASP A 12 -47.00 -27.15 21.25
N ARG A 13 -46.35 -26.21 21.95
CA ARG A 13 -46.58 -25.94 23.38
C ARG A 13 -46.19 -24.51 23.77
N ARG A 14 -47.20 -23.63 23.86
CA ARG A 14 -47.17 -22.45 24.74
C ARG A 14 -47.67 -22.80 26.15
N ARG A 15 -47.05 -22.12 27.13
CA ARG A 15 -47.59 -21.57 28.41
C ARG A 15 -46.93 -22.03 29.73
N THR A 16 -46.24 -21.03 30.31
CA THR A 16 -46.45 -20.41 31.64
C THR A 16 -45.76 -20.91 32.92
N LEU A 17 -45.07 -19.93 33.52
CA LEU A 17 -45.10 -19.45 34.92
C LEU A 17 -44.21 -20.12 35.97
N GLY A 18 -43.28 -19.31 36.51
CA GLY A 18 -42.69 -19.43 37.84
C GLY A 18 -42.05 -18.09 38.23
N ALA A 19 -42.62 -17.42 39.24
CA ALA A 19 -42.34 -16.06 39.68
C ALA A 19 -41.37 -15.99 40.88
N ALA A 20 -40.69 -14.84 41.05
CA ALA A 20 -40.46 -14.16 42.35
C ALA A 20 -39.70 -12.82 42.12
N THR A 21 -40.34 -11.65 42.28
CA THR A 21 -40.32 -10.78 43.50
C THR A 21 -38.97 -10.05 43.68
N ALA A 22 -38.77 -8.80 43.23
CA ALA A 22 -39.25 -7.48 43.70
C ALA A 22 -38.18 -6.69 44.50
N VAL A 23 -38.00 -5.41 44.14
CA VAL A 23 -38.02 -4.20 45.00
C VAL A 23 -37.04 -3.10 44.50
N VAL A 24 -37.65 -2.05 43.92
CA VAL A 24 -37.49 -0.59 44.17
C VAL A 24 -36.12 0.08 43.93
N LEU A 25 -36.10 1.01 42.96
CA LEU A 25 -35.97 2.46 43.22
C LEU A 25 -36.44 3.28 42.00
N ALA A 26 -37.27 4.27 42.29
CA ALA A 26 -37.85 5.22 41.35
C ALA A 26 -37.37 6.64 41.70
N ALA A 27 -37.29 7.48 40.66
CA ALA A 27 -37.35 8.96 40.61
C ALA A 27 -36.22 9.47 39.69
N GLY A 28 -36.44 10.31 38.68
CA GLY A 28 -37.64 10.99 38.19
C GLY A 28 -37.17 12.09 37.22
N VAL A 29 -37.80 12.21 36.05
CA VAL A 29 -37.62 13.39 35.19
C VAL A 29 -39.01 13.85 34.76
N GLY A 30 -39.35 15.06 35.19
CA GLY A 30 -40.60 15.73 34.90
C GLY A 30 -40.64 16.25 33.46
N LEU A 31 -41.74 15.95 32.79
CA LEU A 31 -42.19 16.57 31.56
C LEU A 31 -42.65 18.00 31.83
N GLY A 32 -41.95 18.97 31.22
CA GLY A 32 -42.39 20.36 31.11
C GLY A 32 -42.91 20.62 29.70
N VAL A 33 -44.24 20.49 29.53
CA VAL A 33 -44.97 20.96 28.35
C VAL A 33 -45.24 22.45 28.50
N TRP A 34 -44.72 23.29 27.62
CA TRP A 34 -45.25 24.63 27.36
C TRP A 34 -45.28 24.88 25.85
N GLY A 35 -46.49 24.85 25.29
CA GLY A 35 -46.77 25.41 23.97
C GLY A 35 -47.05 26.91 24.08
N TRP A 36 -46.56 27.69 23.12
CA TRP A 36 -47.12 29.00 22.85
C TRP A 36 -46.97 29.37 21.37
N SER A 37 -48.12 29.58 20.74
CA SER A 37 -48.31 30.17 19.41
C SER A 37 -48.14 31.68 19.46
N GLY A 38 -47.48 32.27 18.46
CA GLY A 38 -47.51 33.72 18.25
C GLY A 38 -46.78 34.13 16.98
N GLY A 39 -47.55 34.40 15.91
CA GLY A 39 -47.04 35.02 14.69
C GLY A 39 -46.69 36.49 14.89
N GLY A 40 -45.74 36.96 14.08
CA GLY A 40 -45.38 38.38 13.99
C GLY A 40 -44.26 38.58 12.98
N GLY A 41 -44.62 39.06 11.78
CA GLY A 41 -43.67 39.44 10.75
C GLY A 41 -42.88 40.70 11.12
N GLY A 42 -41.64 40.79 10.64
CA GLY A 42 -40.81 41.98 10.79
C GLY A 42 -39.43 41.85 10.16
N GLY A 43 -39.25 42.49 9.00
CA GLY A 43 -38.03 43.15 8.50
C GLY A 43 -36.67 42.47 8.68
N ALA A 44 -36.13 41.96 7.58
CA ALA A 44 -34.73 41.55 7.46
C ALA A 44 -33.77 42.74 7.66
N ALA A 45 -32.94 42.66 8.70
CA ALA A 45 -31.67 43.38 8.80
C ALA A 45 -30.55 42.33 8.71
N LYS A 46 -29.67 42.46 7.69
CA LYS A 46 -28.44 41.68 7.56
C LYS A 46 -27.54 41.98 8.76
N VAL A 47 -27.57 41.11 9.76
CA VAL A 47 -26.52 41.01 10.78
C VAL A 47 -25.36 40.28 10.11
N GLY A 48 -24.21 40.94 10.00
CA GLY A 48 -22.98 40.32 9.50
C GLY A 48 -22.67 39.08 10.32
N ALA A 49 -22.43 37.96 9.65
CA ALA A 49 -22.00 36.73 10.29
C ALA A 49 -20.82 37.05 11.22
N PRO A 50 -20.88 36.67 12.51
CA PRO A 50 -19.72 36.81 13.38
C PRO A 50 -18.59 36.03 12.71
N SER A 51 -17.45 36.69 12.49
CA SER A 51 -16.22 36.03 12.08
C SER A 51 -15.96 34.89 13.06
N GLN A 52 -16.25 33.65 12.64
CA GLN A 52 -15.92 32.49 13.45
C GLN A 52 -14.40 32.50 13.58
N VAL A 53 -13.94 32.66 14.82
CA VAL A 53 -12.57 32.36 15.19
C VAL A 53 -12.44 30.85 14.98
N VAL A 54 -11.92 30.46 13.81
CA VAL A 54 -11.57 29.06 13.51
C VAL A 54 -10.57 28.66 14.58
N ALA A 55 -10.96 27.75 15.48
CA ALA A 55 -10.02 27.17 16.43
C ALA A 55 -8.85 26.57 15.62
N PRO A 56 -7.60 26.73 16.07
CA PRO A 56 -6.46 26.18 15.35
C PRO A 56 -6.67 24.67 15.16
N ARG A 57 -6.66 24.22 13.91
CA ARG A 57 -6.68 22.78 13.58
C ARG A 57 -5.48 22.13 14.27
N THR A 58 -5.74 21.10 15.07
CA THR A 58 -4.69 20.26 15.63
C THR A 58 -4.21 19.33 14.53
N GLY A 59 -2.94 19.43 14.16
CA GLY A 59 -2.31 18.56 13.18
C GLY A 59 -0.98 18.03 13.70
N PHE A 60 -0.48 16.98 13.05
CA PHE A 60 0.81 16.37 13.31
C PHE A 60 1.46 15.97 11.98
N VAL A 61 2.76 15.74 12.02
CA VAL A 61 3.54 15.29 10.86
C VAL A 61 3.96 13.85 11.07
N VAL A 62 3.77 13.00 10.05
CA VAL A 62 4.33 11.66 10.01
C VAL A 62 5.61 11.70 9.20
N SER A 63 6.74 11.26 9.74
CA SER A 63 7.98 11.07 9.00
C SER A 63 8.19 9.58 8.79
N TYR A 64 8.28 9.14 7.52
CA TYR A 64 8.50 7.75 7.16
C TYR A 64 9.87 7.52 6.51
N SER A 65 10.79 8.47 6.63
CA SER A 65 12.13 8.36 6.02
C SER A 65 12.91 7.14 6.53
N ALA A 66 12.72 6.78 7.79
CA ALA A 66 13.32 5.58 8.40
C ALA A 66 12.64 4.27 7.97
N ALA A 67 11.54 4.32 7.22
CA ALA A 67 10.86 3.17 6.62
C ALA A 67 10.95 3.15 5.08
N ALA A 68 11.42 4.25 4.47
CA ALA A 68 11.37 4.44 3.01
C ALA A 68 12.13 3.38 2.20
N SER A 69 13.18 2.76 2.78
CA SER A 69 13.89 1.66 2.13
C SER A 69 12.96 0.49 1.79
N ARG A 70 11.91 0.24 2.60
CA ARG A 70 10.92 -0.80 2.36
C ARG A 70 10.04 -0.55 1.14
N LEU A 71 9.88 0.71 0.72
CA LEU A 71 9.12 1.06 -0.48
C LEU A 71 9.84 0.61 -1.76
N THR A 72 11.14 0.31 -1.68
CA THR A 72 11.92 -0.15 -2.82
C THR A 72 11.40 -1.48 -3.34
N GLY A 73 10.99 -1.50 -4.62
CA GLY A 73 10.49 -2.68 -5.31
C GLY A 73 8.98 -2.86 -5.25
N LEU A 74 8.26 -2.02 -4.52
CA LEU A 74 6.81 -1.87 -4.69
C LEU A 74 6.54 -1.06 -5.96
N ASP A 75 5.40 -1.30 -6.60
CA ASP A 75 4.93 -0.42 -7.65
C ASP A 75 4.48 0.94 -7.08
N THR A 76 4.10 1.87 -7.95
CA THR A 76 3.74 3.23 -7.51
C THR A 76 2.44 3.26 -6.70
N ALA A 77 1.46 2.41 -7.03
CA ALA A 77 0.20 2.34 -6.30
C ALA A 77 0.42 1.74 -4.90
N ASP A 78 1.08 0.58 -4.84
CA ASP A 78 1.44 -0.10 -3.60
C ASP A 78 2.34 0.76 -2.70
N THR A 79 3.23 1.57 -3.28
CA THR A 79 4.05 2.52 -2.51
C THR A 79 3.19 3.55 -1.78
N VAL A 80 2.18 4.10 -2.47
CA VAL A 80 1.27 5.10 -1.87
C VAL A 80 0.39 4.43 -0.81
N ASP A 81 -0.16 3.26 -1.10
CA ASP A 81 -0.99 2.54 -0.15
C ASP A 81 -0.22 2.01 1.07
N GLN A 82 1.03 1.61 0.91
CA GLN A 82 1.91 1.29 2.04
C GLN A 82 2.11 2.49 2.97
N VAL A 83 2.28 3.70 2.42
CA VAL A 83 2.38 4.93 3.23
C VAL A 83 1.05 5.21 3.93
N ARG A 84 -0.09 5.00 3.29
CA ARG A 84 -1.42 5.14 3.92
C ARG A 84 -1.61 4.18 5.11
N ASP A 85 -1.16 2.94 4.98
CA ASP A 85 -1.19 1.97 6.08
C ASP A 85 -0.32 2.46 7.26
N TRP A 86 0.85 3.01 6.97
CA TRP A 86 1.71 3.61 8.00
C TRP A 86 1.11 4.87 8.64
N ILE A 87 0.35 5.69 7.91
CA ILE A 87 -0.37 6.82 8.50
C ILE A 87 -1.40 6.32 9.52
N ARG A 88 -2.07 5.19 9.26
CA ARG A 88 -3.00 4.57 10.22
C ARG A 88 -2.30 4.15 11.51
N THR A 89 -1.16 3.47 11.44
CA THR A 89 -0.35 3.13 12.62
C THR A 89 0.19 4.39 13.32
N ALA A 90 0.60 5.40 12.55
CA ALA A 90 1.03 6.69 13.08
C ALA A 90 -0.06 7.41 13.87
N LEU A 91 -1.29 7.38 13.37
CA LEU A 91 -2.45 7.92 14.08
C LEU A 91 -2.72 7.13 15.37
N ALA A 92 -2.63 5.80 15.35
CA ALA A 92 -2.78 4.99 16.56
C ALA A 92 -1.74 5.34 17.64
N ALA A 93 -0.49 5.56 17.25
CA ALA A 93 0.57 6.04 18.14
C ALA A 93 0.28 7.44 18.68
N HIS A 94 -0.13 8.38 17.82
CA HIS A 94 -0.49 9.75 18.20
C HIS A 94 -1.63 9.77 19.22
N LEU A 95 -2.67 8.97 19.00
CA LEU A 95 -3.81 8.81 19.90
C LEU A 95 -3.46 8.07 21.21
N GLY A 96 -2.29 7.44 21.29
CA GLY A 96 -1.85 6.69 22.47
C GLY A 96 -2.70 5.44 22.73
N MET A 97 -3.14 4.77 21.66
CA MET A 97 -3.97 3.56 21.75
C MET A 97 -3.26 2.44 22.54
N SER A 98 -4.05 1.60 23.21
CA SER A 98 -3.53 0.43 23.94
C SER A 98 -3.16 -0.71 22.99
N THR A 99 -2.31 -1.63 23.46
CA THR A 99 -1.96 -2.86 22.72
C THR A 99 -3.20 -3.64 22.26
N SER A 100 -4.19 -3.80 23.14
CA SER A 100 -5.43 -4.54 22.82
C SER A 100 -6.27 -3.85 21.74
N ALA A 101 -6.35 -2.52 21.79
CA ALA A 101 -7.13 -1.75 20.81
C ALA A 101 -6.49 -1.78 19.42
N ILE A 102 -5.15 -1.69 19.35
CA ILE A 102 -4.43 -1.82 18.08
C ILE A 102 -4.58 -3.24 17.53
N ARG A 103 -4.42 -4.27 18.37
CA ARG A 103 -4.68 -5.66 17.94
C ARG A 103 -6.08 -5.81 17.34
N ASP A 104 -7.12 -5.35 18.04
CA ASP A 104 -8.51 -5.53 17.58
C ASP A 104 -8.78 -4.78 16.27
N ALA A 105 -8.21 -3.58 16.12
CA ALA A 105 -8.30 -2.78 14.90
C ALA A 105 -7.45 -3.31 13.73
N SER A 106 -6.47 -4.20 13.98
CA SER A 106 -5.47 -4.57 12.98
C SER A 106 -5.19 -6.08 12.86
N TYR A 107 -5.95 -6.97 13.51
CA TYR A 107 -5.64 -8.41 13.59
C TYR A 107 -5.64 -9.10 12.22
N ASP A 108 -6.30 -8.50 11.25
CA ASP A 108 -6.47 -8.95 9.88
C ASP A 108 -5.66 -8.11 8.88
N THR A 109 -4.83 -7.17 9.34
CA THR A 109 -3.97 -6.31 8.49
C THR A 109 -2.50 -6.46 8.86
N LEU A 110 -1.58 -5.99 8.01
CA LEU A 110 -0.13 -6.06 8.26
C LEU A 110 0.53 -4.68 8.21
N PRO A 111 1.66 -4.48 8.91
CA PRO A 111 2.44 -3.25 8.80
C PRO A 111 3.18 -3.11 7.45
N VAL A 112 3.03 -4.09 6.56
CA VAL A 112 3.75 -4.19 5.30
C VAL A 112 2.90 -4.84 4.20
N ARG A 113 3.02 -4.29 2.98
CA ARG A 113 2.41 -4.82 1.75
C ARG A 113 3.37 -5.72 1.01
N ASP A 114 2.86 -6.86 0.58
CA ASP A 114 3.49 -7.73 -0.39
C ASP A 114 2.40 -8.60 -1.02
N GLN A 115 2.51 -8.85 -2.33
CA GLN A 115 1.58 -9.71 -3.06
C GLN A 115 1.51 -11.12 -2.44
N GLY A 116 2.57 -11.59 -1.80
CA GLY A 116 2.58 -12.87 -1.09
C GLY A 116 1.71 -12.96 0.15
N PHE A 117 1.16 -11.82 0.60
CA PHE A 117 0.35 -11.72 1.82
C PHE A 117 -1.10 -11.26 1.57
N THR A 118 -1.50 -10.98 0.32
CA THR A 118 -2.81 -10.40 -0.02
C THR A 118 -4.00 -11.28 0.36
N ASP A 119 -3.78 -12.58 0.54
CA ASP A 119 -4.79 -13.52 0.99
C ASP A 119 -4.62 -13.95 2.46
N LEU A 120 -3.53 -13.55 3.11
CA LEU A 120 -3.28 -13.81 4.53
C LEU A 120 -3.82 -12.67 5.40
N ALA A 121 -3.82 -11.46 4.86
CA ALA A 121 -4.27 -10.25 5.51
C ALA A 121 -4.91 -9.30 4.51
N ASP A 122 -5.88 -8.53 4.98
CA ASP A 122 -6.46 -7.42 4.25
C ASP A 122 -5.40 -6.35 3.98
N GLN A 123 -5.37 -5.89 2.74
CA GLN A 123 -4.45 -4.87 2.23
C GLN A 123 -5.27 -3.77 1.54
N GLN A 124 -6.18 -3.13 2.28
CA GLN A 124 -7.09 -2.09 1.81
C GLN A 124 -6.46 -1.16 0.76
N VAL A 125 -6.98 -1.14 -0.46
CA VAL A 125 -6.51 -0.24 -1.53
C VAL A 125 -7.38 1.01 -1.57
N GLY A 126 -6.84 2.09 -2.13
CA GLY A 126 -7.59 3.32 -2.36
C GLY A 126 -7.26 4.45 -1.38
N PRO A 127 -7.93 5.61 -1.52
CA PRO A 127 -7.53 6.84 -0.85
C PRO A 127 -7.73 6.83 0.68
N GLY A 128 -8.69 6.05 1.18
CA GLY A 128 -9.13 6.11 2.58
C GLY A 128 -8.52 5.04 3.48
N ARG A 129 -8.41 5.33 4.79
CA ARG A 129 -8.19 4.31 5.86
C ARG A 129 -9.07 4.63 7.05
N GLU A 130 -9.45 3.62 7.81
CA GLU A 130 -10.22 3.76 9.05
C GLU A 130 -9.47 3.24 10.28
N LEU A 131 -9.76 3.83 11.44
CA LEU A 131 -9.20 3.42 12.72
C LEU A 131 -10.18 3.76 13.85
N VAL A 132 -10.59 2.77 14.64
CA VAL A 132 -11.42 3.00 15.84
C VAL A 132 -10.52 3.14 17.05
N ASP A 133 -10.71 4.20 17.83
CA ASP A 133 -9.97 4.38 19.08
C ASP A 133 -10.64 3.68 20.29
N THR A 134 -9.97 3.69 21.44
CA THR A 134 -10.49 3.12 22.69
C THR A 134 -11.74 3.82 23.24
N SER A 135 -12.08 4.99 22.73
CA SER A 135 -13.27 5.76 23.13
C SER A 135 -14.48 5.51 22.23
N GLY A 136 -14.32 4.71 21.17
CA GLY A 136 -15.36 4.42 20.18
C GLY A 136 -15.53 5.52 19.13
N VAL A 137 -14.53 6.39 18.96
CA VAL A 137 -14.47 7.34 17.85
C VAL A 137 -13.88 6.62 16.64
N LEU A 138 -14.59 6.68 15.51
CA LEU A 138 -14.08 6.26 14.21
C LEU A 138 -13.28 7.39 13.59
N HIS A 139 -11.99 7.17 13.38
CA HIS A 139 -11.11 8.09 12.67
C HIS A 139 -11.02 7.70 11.20
N LEU A 140 -11.34 8.63 10.31
CA LEU A 140 -11.26 8.45 8.87
C LEU A 140 -10.08 9.23 8.31
N LEU A 141 -9.08 8.55 7.75
CA LEU A 141 -7.96 9.16 7.05
C LEU A 141 -8.34 9.38 5.59
N VAL A 142 -8.33 10.63 5.14
CA VAL A 142 -8.76 11.02 3.78
C VAL A 142 -7.70 11.92 3.14
N PRO A 143 -7.32 11.72 1.85
CA PRO A 143 -6.32 12.58 1.23
C PRO A 143 -6.82 14.02 1.13
N GLN A 144 -5.95 14.98 1.45
CA GLN A 144 -6.22 16.38 1.25
C GLN A 144 -6.36 16.67 -0.25
N GLY A 145 -7.52 17.19 -0.66
CA GLY A 145 -7.80 17.48 -2.06
C GLY A 145 -8.24 16.25 -2.88
N ASP A 146 -8.66 15.16 -2.22
CA ASP A 146 -9.32 14.06 -2.90
C ASP A 146 -10.50 14.57 -3.75
N ARG A 147 -10.44 14.30 -5.05
CA ARG A 147 -11.47 14.73 -6.01
C ARG A 147 -12.85 14.12 -5.69
N TYR A 148 -12.87 12.98 -5.00
CA TYR A 148 -14.07 12.25 -4.64
C TYR A 148 -14.15 12.00 -3.14
N GLU A 149 -13.72 12.97 -2.33
CA GLU A 149 -13.73 12.91 -0.86
C GLU A 149 -15.05 12.36 -0.27
N ASN A 150 -16.21 12.81 -0.76
CA ASN A 150 -17.50 12.31 -0.28
C ASN A 150 -17.70 10.81 -0.49
N ARG A 151 -17.17 10.27 -1.60
CA ARG A 151 -17.18 8.82 -1.87
C ARG A 151 -16.26 8.10 -0.90
N THR A 152 -15.02 8.59 -0.73
CA THR A 152 -14.05 8.02 0.19
C THR A 152 -14.61 7.94 1.61
N VAL A 153 -15.19 9.04 2.12
CA VAL A 153 -15.85 9.06 3.44
C VAL A 153 -17.03 8.11 3.50
N GLY A 154 -17.91 8.11 2.49
CA GLY A 154 -19.09 7.26 2.46
C GLY A 154 -18.75 5.76 2.42
N GLN A 155 -17.75 5.36 1.64
CA GLN A 155 -17.28 3.98 1.54
C GLN A 155 -16.65 3.49 2.85
N LEU A 156 -15.84 4.30 3.54
CA LEU A 156 -15.30 3.94 4.85
C LEU A 156 -16.41 3.82 5.91
N MET A 157 -17.38 4.75 5.92
CA MET A 157 -18.52 4.68 6.84
C MET A 157 -19.37 3.42 6.61
N ASP A 158 -19.55 3.01 5.36
CA ASP A 158 -20.29 1.81 5.01
C ASP A 158 -19.51 0.55 5.32
N GLN A 159 -18.21 0.49 4.99
CA GLN A 159 -17.36 -0.64 5.35
C GLN A 159 -17.32 -0.86 6.86
N TYR A 160 -17.13 0.22 7.63
CA TYR A 160 -17.20 0.16 9.08
C TYR A 160 -18.53 -0.43 9.57
N ARG A 161 -19.67 0.09 9.09
CA ARG A 161 -20.98 -0.39 9.51
C ARG A 161 -21.19 -1.86 9.15
N THR A 162 -20.79 -2.25 7.94
CA THR A 162 -20.86 -3.63 7.46
C THR A 162 -20.01 -4.57 8.29
N ASP A 163 -18.79 -4.16 8.67
CA ASP A 163 -17.88 -4.97 9.49
C ASP A 163 -18.33 -5.09 10.95
N HIS A 164 -18.86 -4.01 11.53
CA HIS A 164 -19.14 -3.89 12.96
C HIS A 164 -20.63 -4.09 13.31
N GLY A 165 -21.50 -4.17 12.30
CA GLY A 165 -22.95 -4.34 12.42
C GLY A 165 -23.70 -3.09 12.91
N ALA A 166 -23.03 -1.95 13.04
CA ALA A 166 -23.61 -0.69 13.49
C ALA A 166 -22.74 0.52 13.11
N ASP A 167 -23.34 1.70 13.04
CA ASP A 167 -22.60 2.96 12.94
C ASP A 167 -21.75 3.23 14.21
N PRO A 168 -20.63 3.96 14.09
CA PRO A 168 -19.79 4.30 15.23
C PRO A 168 -20.50 5.30 16.15
N SER A 169 -19.97 5.53 17.37
CA SER A 169 -20.58 6.53 18.26
C SER A 169 -20.28 7.96 17.83
N LEU A 170 -19.06 8.20 17.35
CA LEU A 170 -18.54 9.49 16.91
C LEU A 170 -17.59 9.26 15.73
N VAL A 171 -17.42 10.28 14.90
CA VAL A 171 -16.55 10.24 13.73
C VAL A 171 -15.63 11.46 13.73
N GLN A 172 -14.37 11.27 13.37
CA GLN A 172 -13.42 12.35 13.13
C GLN A 172 -12.68 12.13 11.82
N ILE A 173 -12.77 13.09 10.91
CA ILE A 173 -12.04 13.07 9.64
C ILE A 173 -10.66 13.69 9.84
N HIS A 174 -9.64 13.04 9.31
CA HIS A 174 -8.25 13.46 9.29
C HIS A 174 -7.79 13.59 7.84
N HIS A 175 -7.59 14.82 7.38
CA HIS A 175 -7.04 15.07 6.05
C HIS A 175 -5.52 14.89 6.07
N TYR A 176 -4.98 14.19 5.08
CA TYR A 176 -3.54 13.96 4.97
C TYR A 176 -2.95 14.36 3.61
N ALA A 177 -1.72 14.85 3.59
CA ALA A 177 -0.98 15.17 2.37
C ALA A 177 0.40 14.51 2.38
N ILE A 178 0.69 13.65 1.40
CA ILE A 178 1.97 12.94 1.29
C ILE A 178 2.98 13.80 0.51
N ASP A 179 4.10 14.15 1.14
CA ASP A 179 5.28 14.71 0.47
C ASP A 179 6.34 13.62 0.28
N GLN A 180 6.34 13.03 -0.91
CA GLN A 180 7.29 11.98 -1.28
C GLN A 180 8.74 12.45 -1.29
N SER A 181 8.98 13.73 -1.56
CA SER A 181 10.34 14.30 -1.63
C SER A 181 10.94 14.48 -0.25
N ALA A 182 10.13 14.92 0.73
CA ALA A 182 10.52 15.05 2.12
C ALA A 182 10.38 13.74 2.92
N GLN A 183 9.70 12.74 2.35
CA GLN A 183 9.33 11.50 3.04
C GLN A 183 8.52 11.77 4.31
N THR A 184 7.56 12.69 4.20
CA THR A 184 6.67 13.11 5.28
C THR A 184 5.21 13.12 4.85
N VAL A 185 4.31 13.11 5.82
CA VAL A 185 2.87 13.29 5.63
C VAL A 185 2.37 14.34 6.63
N ASP A 186 1.74 15.39 6.14
CA ASP A 186 1.02 16.33 7.00
C ASP A 186 -0.38 15.79 7.28
N VAL A 187 -0.78 15.71 8.54
CA VAL A 187 -2.11 15.24 8.95
C VAL A 187 -2.82 16.34 9.75
N THR A 188 -4.04 16.69 9.36
CA THR A 188 -4.87 17.67 10.05
C THR A 188 -6.22 17.08 10.41
N ALA A 189 -6.64 17.25 11.66
CA ALA A 189 -7.91 16.74 12.14
C ALA A 189 -9.02 17.80 12.03
N ASP A 190 -10.18 17.37 11.56
CA ASP A 190 -11.42 18.14 11.64
C ASP A 190 -12.10 17.96 13.01
N GLN A 191 -13.23 18.65 13.20
CA GLN A 191 -14.03 18.53 14.43
C GLN A 191 -14.73 17.18 14.50
N ILE A 192 -14.72 16.58 15.69
CA ILE A 192 -15.48 15.35 15.96
C ILE A 192 -16.97 15.62 15.74
N SER A 193 -17.63 14.74 15.00
CA SER A 193 -19.03 14.83 14.60
C SER A 193 -19.78 13.53 14.89
N THR A 194 -21.11 13.57 14.86
CA THR A 194 -21.93 12.36 14.92
C THR A 194 -21.97 11.68 13.55
N PRO A 195 -22.21 10.34 13.48
CA PRO A 195 -22.38 9.64 12.21
C PRO A 195 -23.44 10.28 11.31
N ASP A 196 -24.59 10.64 11.88
CA ASP A 196 -25.69 11.30 11.13
C ASP A 196 -25.26 12.61 10.47
N GLN A 197 -24.44 13.40 11.17
CA GLN A 197 -23.93 14.67 10.64
C GLN A 197 -22.97 14.41 9.49
N VAL A 198 -22.02 13.48 9.65
CA VAL A 198 -21.08 13.09 8.59
C VAL A 198 -21.84 12.53 7.38
N ARG A 199 -22.76 11.58 7.59
CA ARG A 199 -23.61 11.04 6.53
C ARG A 199 -24.35 12.16 5.77
N THR A 200 -24.98 13.09 6.49
CA THR A 200 -25.68 14.22 5.88
C THR A 200 -24.75 15.12 5.07
N ASP A 201 -23.59 15.47 5.61
CA ASP A 201 -22.62 16.37 4.98
C ASP A 201 -22.00 15.77 3.71
N HIS A 202 -21.92 14.44 3.65
CA HIS A 202 -21.33 13.70 2.52
C HIS A 202 -22.37 13.06 1.58
N GLY A 203 -23.65 13.46 1.68
CA GLY A 203 -24.67 13.17 0.66
C GLY A 203 -25.44 11.87 0.88
N TYR A 204 -25.53 11.37 2.12
CA TYR A 204 -26.37 10.22 2.45
C TYR A 204 -27.86 10.54 2.33
N VAL A 205 -28.63 9.57 1.84
CA VAL A 205 -30.07 9.65 1.63
C VAL A 205 -30.70 8.39 2.19
N SER A 206 -31.71 8.55 3.06
CA SER A 206 -32.52 7.46 3.61
C SER A 206 -34.00 7.77 3.40
N MET A 207 -34.75 6.84 2.80
CA MET A 207 -36.19 7.02 2.61
C MET A 207 -36.96 5.70 2.52
N PRO A 208 -38.24 5.68 2.93
CA PRO A 208 -39.11 4.54 2.69
C PRO A 208 -39.39 4.39 1.18
N VAL A 209 -39.38 3.15 0.69
CA VAL A 209 -39.66 2.80 -0.71
C VAL A 209 -40.91 1.92 -0.81
N GLY A 210 -42.04 2.48 -0.38
CA GLY A 210 -43.34 1.77 -0.33
C GLY A 210 -44.16 1.80 -1.62
N SER A 211 -43.76 2.62 -2.59
CA SER A 211 -44.39 2.72 -3.91
C SER A 211 -43.35 2.86 -5.02
N VAL A 212 -43.78 2.63 -6.27
CA VAL A 212 -42.92 2.78 -7.46
C VAL A 212 -42.36 4.22 -7.57
N GLU A 213 -43.16 5.22 -7.19
CA GLU A 213 -42.73 6.63 -7.17
C GLU A 213 -41.64 6.87 -6.11
N ASP A 214 -41.75 6.23 -4.95
CA ASP A 214 -40.74 6.33 -3.89
C ASP A 214 -39.41 5.69 -4.32
N LEU A 215 -39.44 4.49 -4.90
CA LEU A 215 -38.25 3.81 -5.42
C LEU A 215 -37.60 4.61 -6.56
N SER A 216 -38.40 5.11 -7.49
CA SER A 216 -37.92 6.00 -8.57
C SER A 216 -37.29 7.27 -8.00
N SER A 217 -37.90 7.88 -6.98
CA SER A 217 -37.32 9.05 -6.31
C SER A 217 -36.03 8.72 -5.57
N PHE A 218 -35.87 7.53 -4.99
CA PHE A 218 -34.64 7.12 -4.33
C PHE A 218 -33.52 6.99 -5.37
N LEU A 219 -33.75 6.21 -6.43
CA LEU A 219 -32.78 5.98 -7.52
C LEU A 219 -32.38 7.29 -8.22
N ALA A 220 -33.29 8.26 -8.33
CA ALA A 220 -32.97 9.58 -8.90
C ALA A 220 -32.12 10.47 -7.98
N LYS A 221 -32.07 10.17 -6.67
CA LYS A 221 -31.32 10.93 -5.66
C LYS A 221 -30.02 10.27 -5.25
N THR A 222 -29.82 9.00 -5.56
CA THR A 222 -28.64 8.24 -5.15
C THR A 222 -27.89 7.68 -6.36
N GLN A 223 -26.62 7.36 -6.14
CA GLN A 223 -25.72 6.72 -7.09
C GLN A 223 -25.17 5.42 -6.53
N SER A 224 -25.12 5.28 -5.20
CA SER A 224 -24.65 4.09 -4.51
C SER A 224 -25.65 3.57 -3.48
N LEU A 225 -26.03 2.30 -3.56
CA LEU A 225 -26.81 1.63 -2.52
C LEU A 225 -25.91 1.26 -1.32
N SER A 226 -26.40 1.53 -0.11
CA SER A 226 -25.65 1.38 1.13
C SER A 226 -26.31 0.35 2.07
N GLN A 227 -27.65 0.38 2.18
CA GLN A 227 -28.42 -0.55 3.00
C GLN A 227 -29.84 -0.71 2.43
N LEU A 228 -30.43 -1.90 2.58
CA LEU A 228 -31.88 -2.09 2.59
C LEU A 228 -32.33 -2.62 3.95
N SER A 229 -33.45 -2.11 4.47
CA SER A 229 -34.01 -2.55 5.75
C SER A 229 -35.53 -2.63 5.72
N VAL A 230 -36.13 -3.47 6.57
CA VAL A 230 -37.59 -3.59 6.74
C VAL A 230 -37.98 -3.04 8.11
N LYS A 231 -38.58 -1.85 8.13
CA LYS A 231 -39.01 -1.15 9.36
C LYS A 231 -40.54 -1.02 9.35
N ASP A 232 -41.20 -1.59 10.37
CA ASP A 232 -42.66 -1.60 10.49
C ASP A 232 -43.40 -2.16 9.26
N GLY A 233 -42.79 -3.12 8.57
CA GLY A 233 -43.35 -3.68 7.33
C GLY A 233 -43.35 -2.68 6.18
N VAL A 234 -42.36 -1.80 6.12
CA VAL A 234 -42.05 -0.96 4.97
C VAL A 234 -40.56 -1.12 4.68
N VAL A 235 -40.21 -1.32 3.41
CA VAL A 235 -38.81 -1.34 2.98
C VAL A 235 -38.27 0.09 2.99
N TRP A 236 -37.10 0.28 3.60
CA TRP A 236 -36.31 1.51 3.57
C TRP A 236 -35.07 1.27 2.74
N ALA A 237 -34.75 2.26 1.90
CA ALA A 237 -33.53 2.26 1.12
C ALA A 237 -32.63 3.42 1.56
N ASP A 238 -31.37 3.08 1.70
CA ASP A 238 -30.31 3.94 2.20
C ASP A 238 -29.18 3.95 1.17
N GLY A 239 -28.66 5.14 0.83
CA GLY A 239 -27.66 5.27 -0.21
C GLY A 239 -26.98 6.64 -0.26
N TRP A 240 -26.07 6.80 -1.20
CA TRP A 240 -25.24 8.00 -1.31
C TRP A 240 -25.44 8.75 -2.62
N SER A 241 -25.29 10.07 -2.57
CA SER A 241 -25.23 10.98 -3.70
C SER A 241 -23.86 11.64 -3.79
N TRP A 242 -23.01 11.23 -4.73
CA TRP A 242 -21.66 11.76 -4.91
C TRP A 242 -21.53 12.54 -6.22
N PRO A 243 -21.98 13.80 -6.26
CA PRO A 243 -21.92 14.59 -7.49
C PRO A 243 -20.48 14.69 -7.99
N GLY A 244 -20.28 14.37 -9.28
CA GLY A 244 -18.96 14.41 -9.93
C GLY A 244 -18.25 13.07 -10.03
N VAL A 245 -18.69 12.03 -9.30
CA VAL A 245 -18.20 10.66 -9.51
C VAL A 245 -18.74 10.12 -10.86
N PRO A 246 -17.89 9.68 -11.80
CA PRO A 246 -18.30 9.16 -13.10
C PRO A 246 -19.11 7.87 -12.97
N SER A 247 -20.45 7.97 -12.99
CA SER A 247 -21.35 6.84 -12.76
C SER A 247 -22.37 6.66 -13.89
N VAL A 248 -22.80 5.41 -14.10
CA VAL A 248 -24.00 5.08 -14.88
C VAL A 248 -25.08 4.62 -13.89
N PRO A 249 -26.04 5.47 -13.53
CA PRO A 249 -26.95 5.21 -12.41
C PRO A 249 -27.88 4.04 -12.69
N MET A 250 -28.32 3.37 -11.61
CA MET A 250 -29.34 2.33 -11.66
C MET A 250 -30.71 2.94 -11.94
N THR A 251 -31.47 2.28 -12.81
CA THR A 251 -32.83 2.68 -13.16
C THR A 251 -33.87 1.78 -12.51
N LEU A 252 -35.13 2.20 -12.54
CA LEU A 252 -36.24 1.39 -12.06
C LEU A 252 -36.36 0.07 -12.84
N ASP A 253 -36.12 0.10 -14.15
CA ASP A 253 -36.12 -1.09 -15.01
C ASP A 253 -35.02 -2.07 -14.58
N ASP A 254 -33.83 -1.57 -14.26
CA ASP A 254 -32.70 -2.40 -13.83
C ASP A 254 -33.05 -3.18 -12.54
N VAL A 255 -33.59 -2.49 -11.53
CA VAL A 255 -34.02 -3.10 -10.27
C VAL A 255 -35.18 -4.08 -10.49
N SER A 256 -36.12 -3.73 -11.37
CA SER A 256 -37.27 -4.59 -11.72
C SER A 256 -36.82 -5.90 -12.38
N VAL A 257 -35.88 -5.84 -13.33
CA VAL A 257 -35.31 -7.01 -14.01
C VAL A 257 -34.59 -7.91 -13.01
N LEU A 258 -33.73 -7.34 -12.16
CA LEU A 258 -33.00 -8.10 -11.14
C LEU A 258 -33.96 -8.79 -10.16
N GLN A 259 -34.96 -8.08 -9.64
CA GLN A 259 -35.91 -8.66 -8.69
C GLN A 259 -36.70 -9.81 -9.33
N ASN A 260 -37.20 -9.64 -10.56
CA ASN A 260 -37.91 -10.70 -11.27
C ASN A 260 -37.05 -11.96 -11.45
N GLY A 261 -35.75 -11.79 -11.68
CA GLY A 261 -34.82 -12.90 -11.79
C GLY A 261 -34.64 -13.67 -10.47
N TYR A 262 -34.50 -12.96 -9.34
CA TYR A 262 -34.44 -13.58 -8.02
C TYR A 262 -35.75 -14.24 -7.59
N GLU A 263 -36.90 -13.65 -7.91
CA GLU A 263 -38.19 -14.29 -7.68
C GLU A 263 -38.34 -15.59 -8.49
N ALA A 264 -37.84 -15.60 -9.73
CA ALA A 264 -37.86 -16.79 -10.57
C ALA A 264 -36.95 -17.90 -10.03
N ASP A 265 -35.76 -17.55 -9.53
CA ASP A 265 -34.80 -18.46 -8.92
C ASP A 265 -35.32 -19.05 -7.60
N ALA A 266 -35.78 -18.21 -6.67
CA ALA A 266 -36.41 -18.65 -5.42
C ALA A 266 -37.66 -19.51 -5.66
N GLY A 267 -38.38 -19.26 -6.76
CA GLY A 267 -39.50 -20.07 -7.22
C GLY A 267 -39.12 -21.39 -7.92
N GLY A 268 -37.83 -21.62 -8.21
CA GLY A 268 -37.33 -22.77 -8.96
C GLY A 268 -37.78 -22.79 -10.43
N THR A 269 -38.10 -21.62 -10.99
CA THR A 269 -38.62 -21.44 -12.36
C THR A 269 -37.58 -20.91 -13.34
N GLY A 270 -36.44 -20.41 -12.84
CA GLY A 270 -35.29 -19.97 -13.61
C GLY A 270 -34.01 -20.07 -12.76
N PRO A 271 -32.83 -19.86 -13.36
CA PRO A 271 -31.60 -19.69 -12.60
C PRO A 271 -31.49 -18.28 -12.01
N ALA A 272 -30.65 -18.12 -10.99
CA ALA A 272 -30.22 -16.82 -10.49
C ALA A 272 -29.69 -15.92 -11.63
N PRO A 273 -29.83 -14.58 -11.54
CA PRO A 273 -29.37 -13.69 -12.59
C PRO A 273 -27.85 -13.73 -12.75
N GLY A 274 -27.39 -13.65 -14.00
CA GLY A 274 -25.96 -13.72 -14.30
C GLY A 274 -25.70 -13.68 -15.80
N PHE A 275 -24.42 -13.66 -16.15
CA PHE A 275 -23.94 -13.60 -17.52
C PHE A 275 -22.71 -14.48 -17.71
N SER A 276 -22.52 -15.04 -18.89
CA SER A 276 -21.28 -15.74 -19.28
C SER A 276 -21.03 -15.63 -20.78
N LEU A 277 -19.75 -15.53 -21.15
CA LEU A 277 -19.29 -15.79 -22.52
C LEU A 277 -18.88 -17.26 -22.63
N ASP A 278 -19.85 -18.11 -22.95
CA ASP A 278 -19.65 -19.55 -23.01
C ASP A 278 -18.90 -19.95 -24.31
N PRO A 279 -17.87 -20.80 -24.23
CA PRO A 279 -17.16 -21.26 -25.42
C PRO A 279 -18.07 -22.01 -26.41
N LEU A 280 -17.99 -21.63 -27.69
CA LEU A 280 -18.77 -22.21 -28.77
C LEU A 280 -17.90 -23.09 -29.67
N ARG A 281 -18.18 -24.40 -29.69
CA ARG A 281 -17.47 -25.35 -30.56
C ARG A 281 -17.92 -25.25 -32.01
N VAL A 282 -16.95 -25.22 -32.92
CA VAL A 282 -17.15 -25.36 -34.37
C VAL A 282 -17.51 -26.80 -34.68
N THR A 283 -18.70 -27.03 -35.25
CA THR A 283 -19.18 -28.38 -35.60
C THR A 283 -19.64 -28.51 -37.05
N LYS A 284 -19.85 -27.38 -37.74
CA LYS A 284 -20.38 -27.32 -39.10
C LYS A 284 -19.50 -26.44 -39.98
N VAL A 285 -19.53 -26.70 -41.29
CA VAL A 285 -18.83 -25.86 -42.30
C VAL A 285 -19.27 -24.40 -42.21
N GLY A 286 -20.57 -24.17 -41.98
CA GLY A 286 -21.11 -22.81 -41.83
C GLY A 286 -20.59 -22.08 -40.59
N ASP A 287 -20.13 -22.79 -39.56
CA ASP A 287 -19.52 -22.17 -38.38
C ASP A 287 -18.14 -21.60 -38.76
N ILE A 288 -17.34 -22.37 -39.51
CA ILE A 288 -16.04 -21.91 -40.06
C ILE A 288 -16.23 -20.68 -40.96
N GLN A 289 -17.25 -20.70 -41.82
CA GLN A 289 -17.55 -19.58 -42.71
C GLN A 289 -18.10 -18.35 -41.99
N ALA A 290 -18.75 -18.52 -40.83
CA ALA A 290 -19.18 -17.41 -40.01
C ALA A 290 -17.99 -16.72 -39.32
N MET A 291 -17.05 -17.51 -38.75
CA MET A 291 -15.85 -16.94 -38.10
C MET A 291 -14.82 -16.41 -39.10
N ALA A 292 -14.67 -17.04 -40.26
CA ALA A 292 -13.70 -16.64 -41.28
C ALA A 292 -14.36 -16.52 -42.66
N PRO A 293 -15.14 -15.46 -42.95
CA PRO A 293 -15.91 -15.36 -44.19
C PRO A 293 -15.09 -15.42 -45.49
N SER A 294 -13.78 -15.15 -45.39
CA SER A 294 -12.86 -15.19 -46.55
C SER A 294 -12.29 -16.58 -46.83
N VAL A 295 -12.51 -17.55 -45.94
CA VAL A 295 -12.08 -18.93 -46.16
C VAL A 295 -12.90 -19.57 -47.29
N SER A 296 -12.25 -20.31 -48.17
CA SER A 296 -13.00 -20.95 -49.26
C SER A 296 -13.93 -22.06 -48.71
N PRO A 297 -15.13 -22.25 -49.28
CA PRO A 297 -16.06 -23.30 -48.83
C PRO A 297 -15.46 -24.71 -48.88
N ASP A 298 -14.58 -24.99 -49.86
CA ASP A 298 -13.88 -26.27 -49.97
C ASP A 298 -12.92 -26.49 -48.80
N ILE A 299 -12.05 -25.52 -48.50
CA ILE A 299 -11.13 -25.61 -47.36
C ILE A 299 -11.88 -25.73 -46.03
N ALA A 300 -12.95 -24.97 -45.83
CA ALA A 300 -13.79 -25.10 -44.63
C ALA A 300 -14.44 -26.49 -44.51
N ALA A 301 -14.95 -27.06 -45.61
CA ALA A 301 -15.52 -28.40 -45.59
C ALA A 301 -14.48 -29.45 -45.19
N ARG A 302 -13.26 -29.32 -45.70
CA ARG A 302 -12.14 -30.22 -45.42
C ARG A 302 -11.63 -30.11 -43.99
N MET A 303 -11.59 -28.90 -43.44
CA MET A 303 -11.28 -28.64 -42.04
C MET A 303 -12.24 -29.39 -41.10
N VAL A 304 -13.55 -29.34 -41.36
CA VAL A 304 -14.56 -30.03 -40.54
C VAL A 304 -14.53 -31.55 -40.74
N SER A 305 -14.38 -32.03 -41.98
CA SER A 305 -14.38 -33.48 -42.27
C SER A 305 -13.03 -34.16 -42.02
N ASN A 306 -11.97 -33.37 -41.89
CA ASN A 306 -10.56 -33.80 -41.92
C ASN A 306 -10.22 -34.67 -43.16
N ASP A 307 -10.79 -34.34 -44.32
CA ASP A 307 -10.53 -35.03 -45.61
C ASP A 307 -9.81 -34.10 -46.58
N TRP A 308 -8.51 -34.33 -46.76
CA TRP A 308 -7.64 -33.49 -47.57
C TRP A 308 -7.44 -34.00 -49.01
N SER A 309 -8.22 -34.99 -49.44
CA SER A 309 -8.08 -35.57 -50.78
C SER A 309 -8.38 -34.56 -51.91
N GLY A 310 -7.37 -34.27 -52.74
CA GLY A 310 -7.48 -33.30 -53.84
C GLY A 310 -7.35 -31.83 -53.44
N SER A 311 -6.95 -31.56 -52.19
CA SER A 311 -6.59 -30.23 -51.70
C SER A 311 -5.13 -29.86 -52.06
N PRO A 312 -4.76 -28.55 -52.08
CA PRO A 312 -3.35 -28.14 -52.06
C PRO A 312 -2.61 -28.54 -50.77
N PHE A 313 -3.34 -28.93 -49.73
CA PHE A 313 -2.82 -29.42 -48.45
C PHE A 313 -2.94 -30.95 -48.36
N GLY A 314 -1.94 -31.62 -47.79
CA GLY A 314 -1.96 -33.05 -47.51
C GLY A 314 -2.61 -33.41 -46.17
N ALA A 315 -2.58 -32.50 -45.20
CA ALA A 315 -3.18 -32.67 -43.88
C ALA A 315 -3.58 -31.32 -43.24
N ALA A 316 -4.31 -31.39 -42.13
CA ALA A 316 -4.67 -30.22 -41.31
C ALA A 316 -3.43 -29.47 -40.79
N SER A 317 -2.34 -30.19 -40.50
CA SER A 317 -1.06 -29.60 -40.10
C SER A 317 -0.48 -28.67 -41.18
N ASP A 318 -0.66 -28.99 -42.47
CA ASP A 318 -0.10 -28.15 -43.53
C ASP A 318 -0.84 -26.80 -43.61
N VAL A 319 -2.15 -26.80 -43.33
CA VAL A 319 -2.94 -25.57 -43.24
C VAL A 319 -2.51 -24.76 -42.03
N ARG A 320 -2.37 -25.43 -40.88
CA ARG A 320 -1.89 -24.80 -39.65
C ARG A 320 -0.53 -24.16 -39.86
N ASP A 321 0.42 -24.85 -40.47
CA ASP A 321 1.75 -24.31 -40.78
C ASP A 321 1.67 -23.04 -41.64
N GLN A 322 0.75 -22.96 -42.62
CA GLN A 322 0.56 -21.72 -43.40
C GLN A 322 -0.03 -20.58 -42.57
N ILE A 323 -0.97 -20.90 -41.67
CA ILE A 323 -1.60 -19.94 -40.76
C ILE A 323 -0.57 -19.42 -39.75
N GLU A 324 0.15 -20.31 -39.06
CA GLU A 324 1.21 -19.97 -38.10
C GLU A 324 2.33 -19.15 -38.77
N ASN A 325 2.72 -19.50 -40.00
CA ASN A 325 3.71 -18.71 -40.74
C ASN A 325 3.20 -17.29 -41.01
N GLU A 326 1.93 -17.09 -41.36
CA GLU A 326 1.37 -15.75 -41.56
C GLU A 326 1.15 -15.00 -40.24
N LEU A 327 0.77 -15.70 -39.16
CA LEU A 327 0.56 -15.11 -37.83
C LEU A 327 1.87 -14.63 -37.20
N TYR A 328 2.91 -15.45 -37.21
CA TYR A 328 4.15 -15.22 -36.46
C TYR A 328 5.32 -14.75 -37.33
N ASN A 329 5.29 -15.02 -38.63
CA ASN A 329 6.34 -14.63 -39.58
C ASN A 329 5.77 -13.98 -40.86
N PRO A 330 4.91 -12.94 -40.73
CA PRO A 330 4.21 -12.36 -41.88
C PRO A 330 5.18 -11.82 -42.93
N SER A 331 4.88 -12.08 -44.21
CA SER A 331 5.63 -11.52 -45.35
C SER A 331 4.68 -11.13 -46.48
N ALA A 332 5.09 -10.19 -47.33
CA ALA A 332 4.26 -9.75 -48.45
C ALA A 332 3.92 -10.91 -49.42
N ASP A 333 4.84 -11.87 -49.58
CA ASP A 333 4.63 -13.05 -50.41
C ASP A 333 3.65 -14.03 -49.76
N GLN A 334 3.74 -14.22 -48.44
CA GLN A 334 2.83 -15.08 -47.68
C GLN A 334 1.41 -14.49 -47.66
N ALA A 335 1.27 -13.20 -47.35
CA ALA A 335 -0.01 -12.49 -47.41
C ALA A 335 -0.67 -12.58 -48.80
N ALA A 336 0.13 -12.54 -49.88
CA ALA A 336 -0.37 -12.70 -51.25
C ALA A 336 -0.72 -14.16 -51.62
N LEU A 337 -0.15 -15.13 -50.91
CA LEU A 337 -0.43 -16.55 -51.05
C LEU A 337 -1.76 -16.94 -50.38
N MET A 338 -2.07 -16.42 -49.19
CA MET A 338 -3.23 -16.85 -48.39
C MET A 338 -4.56 -16.91 -49.17
N PRO A 339 -4.96 -15.85 -49.92
CA PRO A 339 -6.21 -15.92 -50.68
C PRO A 339 -6.17 -16.92 -51.85
N ARG A 340 -4.98 -17.21 -52.40
CA ARG A 340 -4.81 -18.17 -53.51
C ARG A 340 -4.98 -19.61 -53.06
N ILE A 341 -4.68 -19.90 -51.80
CA ILE A 341 -4.86 -21.20 -51.16
C ILE A 341 -6.18 -21.29 -50.37
N GLY A 342 -7.03 -20.27 -50.47
CA GLY A 342 -8.37 -20.26 -49.88
C GLY A 342 -8.41 -19.95 -48.38
N LEU A 343 -7.40 -19.26 -47.84
CA LEU A 343 -7.29 -18.81 -46.45
C LEU A 343 -7.43 -17.28 -46.35
N PRO A 344 -7.89 -16.74 -45.19
CA PRO A 344 -7.98 -15.30 -44.96
C PRO A 344 -6.60 -14.65 -44.79
N THR A 345 -6.55 -13.31 -44.85
CA THR A 345 -5.38 -12.50 -44.45
C THR A 345 -5.63 -11.71 -43.16
N ASP A 346 -6.86 -11.74 -42.65
CA ASP A 346 -7.22 -11.08 -41.40
C ASP A 346 -6.66 -11.87 -40.21
N ARG A 347 -5.93 -11.20 -39.31
CA ARG A 347 -5.24 -11.85 -38.19
C ARG A 347 -6.23 -12.53 -37.23
N THR A 348 -7.36 -11.92 -36.93
CA THR A 348 -8.38 -12.50 -36.03
C THR A 348 -8.99 -13.76 -36.66
N GLN A 349 -9.31 -13.73 -37.96
CA GLN A 349 -9.81 -14.92 -38.68
C GLN A 349 -8.75 -16.03 -38.74
N LEU A 350 -7.48 -15.68 -38.99
CA LEU A 350 -6.38 -16.64 -39.00
C LEU A 350 -6.17 -17.27 -37.64
N TRP A 351 -6.19 -16.47 -36.57
CA TRP A 351 -6.11 -16.96 -35.20
C TRP A 351 -7.26 -17.90 -34.86
N ALA A 352 -8.50 -17.54 -35.17
CA ALA A 352 -9.65 -18.40 -34.95
C ALA A 352 -9.52 -19.74 -35.71
N LEU A 353 -9.00 -19.74 -36.94
CA LEU A 353 -8.73 -20.97 -37.68
C LEU A 353 -7.62 -21.81 -37.05
N ASP A 354 -6.54 -21.18 -36.56
CA ASP A 354 -5.45 -21.86 -35.85
C ASP A 354 -5.95 -22.56 -34.58
N GLN A 355 -6.67 -21.82 -33.74
CA GLN A 355 -7.30 -22.33 -32.52
C GLN A 355 -8.23 -23.52 -32.82
N PHE A 356 -9.06 -23.44 -33.87
CA PHE A 356 -9.90 -24.55 -34.31
C PHE A 356 -9.06 -25.79 -34.67
N LEU A 357 -7.98 -25.61 -35.44
CA LEU A 357 -7.12 -26.70 -35.88
C LEU A 357 -6.33 -27.35 -34.72
N ASN A 358 -6.09 -26.60 -33.64
CA ASN A 358 -5.52 -27.09 -32.39
C ASN A 358 -6.57 -27.70 -31.44
N GLY A 359 -7.85 -27.74 -31.85
CA GLY A 359 -8.94 -28.30 -31.06
C GLY A 359 -9.43 -27.39 -29.93
N GLN A 360 -9.01 -26.12 -29.94
CA GLN A 360 -9.42 -25.09 -29.00
C GLN A 360 -10.72 -24.41 -29.43
N THR A 361 -11.27 -23.61 -28.53
CA THR A 361 -12.49 -22.85 -28.81
C THR A 361 -12.14 -21.52 -29.49
N THR A 362 -13.01 -21.06 -30.39
CA THR A 362 -12.67 -19.97 -31.35
C THR A 362 -13.68 -18.84 -31.34
N MET A 363 -14.87 -19.14 -30.85
CA MET A 363 -15.96 -18.22 -30.68
C MET A 363 -16.50 -18.43 -29.27
N SER A 364 -17.05 -17.37 -28.72
CA SER A 364 -17.88 -17.43 -27.51
C SER A 364 -19.29 -17.00 -27.88
N GLN A 365 -20.29 -17.60 -27.25
CA GLN A 365 -21.67 -17.15 -27.33
C GLN A 365 -22.09 -16.57 -25.98
N GLU A 366 -22.93 -15.56 -26.03
CA GLU A 366 -23.50 -14.98 -24.82
C GLU A 366 -24.49 -15.96 -24.19
N ARG A 367 -24.48 -16.01 -22.86
CA ARG A 367 -25.51 -16.66 -22.04
C ARG A 367 -25.97 -15.69 -20.96
N TYR A 368 -27.24 -15.32 -21.03
CA TYR A 368 -27.93 -14.55 -20.00
C TYR A 368 -28.79 -15.47 -19.14
N ASP A 369 -28.59 -15.41 -17.83
CA ASP A 369 -29.37 -16.12 -16.83
C ASP A 369 -30.35 -15.13 -16.13
N GLY A 370 -31.35 -15.63 -15.38
CA GLY A 370 -32.32 -14.80 -14.65
C GLY A 370 -33.15 -13.79 -15.46
N GLY A 371 -33.31 -13.99 -16.78
CA GLY A 371 -34.09 -13.10 -17.64
C GLY A 371 -33.37 -11.81 -18.08
N LEU A 372 -32.04 -11.76 -17.95
CA LEU A 372 -31.24 -10.58 -18.32
C LEU A 372 -31.10 -10.34 -19.83
N ALA A 373 -31.49 -11.28 -20.68
CA ALA A 373 -31.30 -11.19 -22.13
C ALA A 373 -31.98 -9.95 -22.73
N GLY A 374 -31.18 -9.10 -23.39
CA GLY A 374 -31.62 -7.86 -24.04
C GLY A 374 -32.01 -6.73 -23.09
N THR A 375 -31.60 -6.81 -21.83
CA THR A 375 -31.77 -5.74 -20.83
C THR A 375 -30.48 -4.94 -20.71
N ALA A 376 -30.58 -3.67 -20.30
CA ALA A 376 -29.40 -2.84 -20.08
C ALA A 376 -28.45 -3.42 -19.01
N VAL A 377 -29.00 -4.09 -17.98
CA VAL A 377 -28.22 -4.86 -17.00
C VAL A 377 -27.42 -5.95 -17.70
N GLY A 378 -28.10 -6.83 -18.46
CA GLY A 378 -27.44 -7.91 -19.19
C GLY A 378 -26.33 -7.40 -20.12
N ASP A 379 -26.61 -6.37 -20.91
CA ASP A 379 -25.63 -5.78 -21.83
C ASP A 379 -24.43 -5.15 -21.09
N SER A 380 -24.66 -4.55 -19.91
CA SER A 380 -23.58 -4.04 -19.07
C SER A 380 -22.70 -5.18 -18.55
N LEU A 381 -23.29 -6.31 -18.12
CA LEU A 381 -22.55 -7.49 -17.70
C LEU A 381 -21.74 -8.12 -18.85
N ALA A 382 -22.34 -8.17 -20.04
CA ALA A 382 -21.66 -8.62 -21.25
C ALA A 382 -20.46 -7.74 -21.60
N TYR A 383 -20.64 -6.41 -21.51
CA TYR A 383 -19.57 -5.45 -21.75
C TYR A 383 -18.40 -5.60 -20.79
N VAL A 384 -18.64 -5.58 -19.47
CA VAL A 384 -17.55 -5.61 -18.48
C VAL A 384 -16.77 -6.92 -18.53
N ASP A 385 -17.43 -8.06 -18.75
CA ASP A 385 -16.75 -9.35 -18.92
C ASP A 385 -15.90 -9.37 -20.21
N TYR A 386 -16.47 -8.93 -21.34
CA TYR A 386 -15.76 -8.84 -22.61
C TYR A 386 -14.53 -7.90 -22.51
N VAL A 387 -14.71 -6.73 -21.91
CA VAL A 387 -13.68 -5.71 -21.82
C VAL A 387 -12.54 -6.13 -20.90
N THR A 388 -12.83 -6.70 -19.72
CA THR A 388 -11.78 -7.18 -18.80
C THR A 388 -10.87 -8.19 -19.50
N LYS A 389 -11.46 -9.18 -20.18
CA LYS A 389 -10.70 -10.21 -20.94
C LYS A 389 -9.80 -9.59 -22.00
N ASN A 390 -10.32 -8.64 -22.78
CA ASN A 390 -9.54 -7.98 -23.82
C ASN A 390 -8.45 -7.07 -23.24
N TRP A 391 -8.74 -6.27 -22.21
CA TRP A 391 -7.76 -5.35 -21.63
C TRP A 391 -6.62 -6.07 -20.95
N VAL A 392 -6.88 -7.17 -20.25
CA VAL A 392 -5.85 -8.06 -19.70
C VAL A 392 -5.00 -8.64 -20.84
N ALA A 393 -5.62 -9.07 -21.94
CA ALA A 393 -4.92 -9.49 -23.15
C ALA A 393 -4.24 -8.34 -23.94
N GLY A 394 -4.31 -7.08 -23.47
CA GLY A 394 -3.75 -5.91 -24.14
C GLY A 394 -4.40 -5.58 -25.48
N VAL A 395 -5.64 -6.04 -25.68
CA VAL A 395 -6.47 -5.86 -26.87
C VAL A 395 -7.48 -4.74 -26.60
N GLY A 396 -7.71 -3.90 -27.61
CA GLY A 396 -8.71 -2.83 -27.55
C GLY A 396 -8.09 -1.45 -27.69
N LEU A 397 -8.95 -0.44 -27.79
CA LEU A 397 -8.55 0.98 -27.83
C LEU A 397 -8.65 1.64 -26.45
N GLY A 398 -9.29 0.98 -25.49
CA GLY A 398 -9.56 1.49 -24.15
C GLY A 398 -8.62 0.99 -23.05
N VAL A 399 -7.59 0.18 -23.36
CA VAL A 399 -6.71 -0.44 -22.34
C VAL A 399 -6.14 0.60 -21.35
N PRO A 400 -6.37 0.47 -20.04
CA PRO A 400 -6.16 1.56 -19.08
C PRO A 400 -4.71 1.79 -18.67
N THR A 401 -3.74 1.04 -19.19
CA THR A 401 -2.31 1.06 -18.76
C THR A 401 -1.68 2.46 -18.65
N GLN A 402 -2.13 3.43 -19.45
CA GLN A 402 -1.62 4.81 -19.35
C GLN A 402 -2.44 5.72 -18.43
N ALA A 403 -3.71 5.41 -18.21
CA ALA A 403 -4.65 6.25 -17.47
C ALA A 403 -4.81 5.82 -16.01
N VAL A 404 -4.66 4.52 -15.75
CA VAL A 404 -4.72 3.91 -14.43
C VAL A 404 -3.31 3.41 -14.10
N GLY A 405 -2.66 4.08 -13.15
CA GLY A 405 -1.29 3.73 -12.76
C GLY A 405 -1.23 2.35 -12.11
N GLY A 406 -0.28 1.51 -12.52
CA GLY A 406 -0.10 0.15 -11.99
C GLY A 406 -0.69 -0.95 -12.87
N PHE A 407 -1.75 -0.69 -13.64
CA PHE A 407 -2.31 -1.70 -14.55
C PHE A 407 -1.38 -1.99 -15.73
N ILE A 408 -0.86 -3.22 -15.81
CA ILE A 408 -0.05 -3.68 -16.96
C ILE A 408 -0.72 -4.90 -17.58
N ALA A 409 -1.17 -4.76 -18.84
CA ALA A 409 -1.72 -5.86 -19.61
C ALA A 409 -0.67 -6.99 -19.79
N ASP A 410 -1.12 -8.24 -19.88
CA ASP A 410 -0.25 -9.41 -19.86
C ASP A 410 0.83 -9.40 -20.95
N PRO A 411 0.55 -9.03 -22.20
CA PRO A 411 1.59 -9.01 -23.21
C PRO A 411 2.69 -7.96 -22.98
N ALA A 412 2.46 -7.02 -22.06
CA ALA A 412 3.41 -5.96 -21.66
C ALA A 412 4.06 -6.23 -20.31
N ALA A 413 3.45 -7.07 -19.47
CA ALA A 413 4.00 -7.44 -18.19
C ALA A 413 5.14 -8.45 -18.37
N VAL A 414 6.07 -8.44 -17.42
CA VAL A 414 7.24 -9.31 -17.40
C VAL A 414 7.03 -10.29 -16.27
N THR A 415 6.90 -11.58 -16.57
CA THR A 415 6.88 -12.61 -15.51
C THR A 415 8.31 -12.79 -15.01
N PRO A 416 8.57 -12.64 -13.70
CA PRO A 416 9.84 -13.04 -13.14
C PRO A 416 10.14 -14.50 -13.49
N TRP A 417 11.35 -14.81 -13.95
CA TRP A 417 11.70 -16.19 -14.31
C TRP A 417 11.55 -17.18 -13.14
N SER A 418 11.65 -16.68 -11.91
CA SER A 418 11.32 -17.40 -10.67
C SER A 418 9.88 -17.93 -10.64
N GLU A 419 8.96 -17.34 -11.41
CA GLU A 419 7.55 -17.70 -11.47
C GLU A 419 7.17 -18.51 -12.72
N CYS A 420 8.04 -18.58 -13.74
CA CYS A 420 7.79 -19.43 -14.90
C CYS A 420 7.54 -20.91 -14.50
N PRO A 421 6.72 -21.63 -15.30
CA PRO A 421 6.62 -23.08 -15.23
C PRO A 421 7.99 -23.74 -15.45
N GLY A 422 8.22 -24.87 -14.80
CA GLY A 422 9.42 -25.66 -15.04
C GLY A 422 9.39 -26.39 -16.38
N PRO A 423 10.52 -26.99 -16.81
CA PRO A 423 10.64 -27.63 -18.12
C PRO A 423 9.66 -28.78 -18.40
N ASN A 424 9.02 -29.32 -17.36
CA ASN A 424 8.05 -30.41 -17.44
C ASN A 424 6.62 -29.96 -17.11
N ASP A 425 6.42 -28.71 -16.74
CA ASP A 425 5.10 -28.15 -16.44
C ASP A 425 4.43 -27.70 -17.75
N PRO A 426 3.10 -27.75 -17.86
CA PRO A 426 2.41 -27.22 -19.02
C PRO A 426 2.71 -25.73 -19.18
N THR A 427 3.04 -25.34 -20.41
CA THR A 427 3.29 -23.94 -20.80
C THR A 427 2.04 -23.27 -21.34
N SER A 428 0.93 -23.99 -21.48
CA SER A 428 -0.37 -23.43 -21.82
C SER A 428 -1.26 -23.54 -20.60
N GLU A 429 -1.90 -22.44 -20.26
CA GLU A 429 -2.85 -22.34 -19.17
C GLU A 429 -4.19 -21.88 -19.72
N ALA A 430 -5.27 -22.49 -19.25
CA ALA A 430 -6.62 -22.12 -19.60
C ALA A 430 -7.40 -22.02 -18.30
N GLY A 431 -8.20 -20.98 -18.13
CA GLY A 431 -8.90 -20.78 -16.88
C GLY A 431 -10.08 -19.83 -17.00
N ARG A 432 -10.81 -19.72 -15.90
CA ARG A 432 -11.98 -18.86 -15.78
C ARG A 432 -11.66 -17.62 -14.96
N LEU A 433 -12.04 -16.45 -15.48
CA LEU A 433 -12.25 -15.25 -14.68
C LEU A 433 -13.75 -14.97 -14.56
N TRP A 434 -14.18 -14.45 -13.43
CA TRP A 434 -15.54 -13.94 -13.33
C TRP A 434 -15.68 -12.87 -12.27
N PHE A 435 -16.59 -11.94 -12.50
CA PHE A 435 -17.03 -11.04 -11.43
C PHE A 435 -18.06 -11.76 -10.56
N GLY A 436 -17.94 -11.59 -9.26
CA GLY A 436 -18.86 -12.15 -8.27
C GLY A 436 -19.11 -11.20 -7.12
N ARG A 437 -19.99 -11.60 -6.21
CA ARG A 437 -20.19 -10.91 -4.93
C ARG A 437 -18.91 -10.95 -4.10
N ASN A 438 -18.48 -9.79 -3.61
CA ASN A 438 -17.46 -9.69 -2.57
C ASN A 438 -18.13 -9.98 -1.21
N ASP A 439 -17.99 -11.20 -0.69
CA ASP A 439 -18.66 -11.55 0.58
C ASP A 439 -18.24 -10.66 1.76
N ASP A 440 -17.03 -10.08 1.74
CA ASP A 440 -16.53 -9.13 2.76
C ASP A 440 -17.25 -7.78 2.76
N ALA A 441 -18.02 -7.47 1.71
CA ALA A 441 -18.77 -6.23 1.60
C ALA A 441 -20.25 -6.40 1.92
N PHE A 442 -20.66 -7.55 2.48
CA PHE A 442 -22.06 -7.77 2.84
C PHE A 442 -22.18 -8.33 4.25
N SER A 443 -23.11 -7.74 5.01
CA SER A 443 -23.56 -8.26 6.29
C SER A 443 -25.07 -8.16 6.35
N SER A 444 -25.75 -9.17 6.87
CA SER A 444 -27.21 -9.21 6.86
C SER A 444 -27.76 -9.83 8.14
N THR A 445 -28.91 -9.31 8.56
CA THR A 445 -29.75 -9.86 9.61
C THR A 445 -31.13 -10.21 9.03
N SER A 446 -32.08 -10.59 9.87
CA SER A 446 -33.48 -10.79 9.45
C SER A 446 -34.21 -9.50 9.05
N ASP A 447 -33.68 -8.32 9.40
CA ASP A 447 -34.37 -7.03 9.21
C ASP A 447 -33.62 -6.01 8.36
N HIS A 448 -32.34 -6.23 8.06
CA HIS A 448 -31.58 -5.42 7.11
C HIS A 448 -30.43 -6.17 6.46
N ILE A 449 -29.92 -5.59 5.38
CA ILE A 449 -28.65 -5.94 4.74
C ILE A 449 -27.83 -4.66 4.54
N ASP A 450 -26.59 -4.69 5.03
CA ASP A 450 -25.58 -3.66 4.87
C ASP A 450 -24.62 -4.02 3.76
N VAL A 451 -24.24 -3.01 2.96
CA VAL A 451 -23.32 -3.17 1.84
C VAL A 451 -22.13 -2.21 1.99
N GLY A 452 -20.92 -2.77 2.05
CA GLY A 452 -19.66 -2.09 2.33
C GLY A 452 -19.09 -1.31 1.13
N ALA A 453 -17.77 -1.12 1.12
CA ALA A 453 -17.10 -0.22 0.17
C ALA A 453 -17.11 -0.72 -1.29
N GLU A 454 -16.94 -2.03 -1.51
CA GLU A 454 -16.78 -2.66 -2.84
C GLU A 454 -17.54 -3.99 -2.88
N ALA A 455 -18.70 -4.00 -3.53
CA ALA A 455 -19.61 -5.14 -3.56
C ALA A 455 -19.25 -6.18 -4.64
N ALA A 456 -18.58 -5.75 -5.71
CA ALA A 456 -18.10 -6.64 -6.77
C ALA A 456 -16.63 -7.03 -6.55
N ARG A 457 -16.30 -8.30 -6.81
CA ARG A 457 -14.95 -8.85 -6.76
C ARG A 457 -14.64 -9.61 -8.05
N LEU A 458 -13.39 -9.57 -8.50
CA LEU A 458 -12.92 -10.37 -9.63
C LEU A 458 -12.25 -11.66 -9.13
N PHE A 459 -12.85 -12.79 -9.48
CA PHE A 459 -12.33 -14.12 -9.17
C PHE A 459 -11.59 -14.72 -10.37
N VAL A 460 -10.60 -15.56 -10.08
CA VAL A 460 -9.75 -16.19 -11.09
C VAL A 460 -9.36 -17.61 -10.68
N ARG A 461 -9.51 -18.57 -11.60
CA ARG A 461 -9.13 -20.00 -11.44
C ARG A 461 -8.55 -20.55 -12.74
N ASP A 462 -7.63 -21.50 -12.63
CA ASP A 462 -7.04 -22.28 -13.74
C ASP A 462 -7.68 -23.67 -13.84
N ASP A 463 -7.76 -24.21 -15.04
CA ASP A 463 -8.20 -25.57 -15.33
C ASP A 463 -7.07 -26.55 -15.01
N GLY A 464 -7.04 -26.97 -13.75
CA GLY A 464 -6.14 -28.01 -13.29
C GLY A 464 -6.32 -29.35 -14.01
N GLN A 465 -5.42 -30.28 -13.75
CA GLN A 465 -5.47 -31.61 -14.36
C GLN A 465 -6.84 -32.28 -14.13
N ASN A 466 -7.49 -32.68 -15.23
CA ASN A 466 -8.84 -33.26 -15.29
C ASN A 466 -10.01 -32.25 -15.16
N GLY A 467 -9.77 -30.95 -15.34
CA GLY A 467 -10.81 -29.91 -15.32
C GLY A 467 -11.26 -29.53 -13.91
N ALA A 468 -10.39 -29.71 -12.91
CA ALA A 468 -10.62 -29.20 -11.56
C ALA A 468 -10.12 -27.76 -11.48
N GLU A 469 -10.93 -26.84 -10.98
CA GLU A 469 -10.49 -25.46 -10.76
C GLU A 469 -9.39 -25.41 -9.69
N VAL A 470 -8.25 -24.84 -10.05
CA VAL A 470 -7.10 -24.65 -9.17
C VAL A 470 -6.66 -23.20 -9.17
N GLU A 471 -5.73 -22.88 -8.27
CA GLU A 471 -5.07 -21.58 -8.27
C GLU A 471 -4.31 -21.35 -9.59
N PRO A 472 -4.48 -20.17 -10.23
CA PRO A 472 -3.77 -19.84 -11.44
C PRO A 472 -2.26 -19.67 -11.24
N SER A 473 -1.50 -19.76 -12.33
CA SER A 473 -0.10 -19.34 -12.36
C SER A 473 0.03 -17.84 -12.14
N TYR A 474 1.23 -17.41 -11.79
CA TYR A 474 1.54 -15.99 -11.65
C TYR A 474 1.26 -15.21 -12.95
N ALA A 475 1.66 -15.76 -14.10
CA ALA A 475 1.52 -15.09 -15.38
C ALA A 475 0.04 -14.87 -15.75
N PHE A 476 -0.82 -15.84 -15.47
CA PHE A 476 -2.26 -15.75 -15.68
C PHE A 476 -2.95 -14.83 -14.65
N GLY A 477 -2.52 -14.90 -13.39
CA GLY A 477 -3.21 -14.21 -12.28
C GLY A 477 -2.86 -12.74 -12.11
N ARG A 478 -1.66 -12.28 -12.48
CA ARG A 478 -1.13 -10.96 -12.05
C ARG A 478 -2.01 -9.76 -12.41
N ALA A 479 -2.47 -9.64 -13.66
CA ALA A 479 -3.23 -8.48 -14.11
C ALA A 479 -4.64 -8.51 -13.52
N LEU A 480 -5.19 -9.72 -13.34
CA LEU A 480 -6.48 -9.96 -12.72
C LEU A 480 -6.46 -9.70 -11.21
N GLN A 481 -5.40 -10.12 -10.51
CA GLN A 481 -5.21 -9.83 -9.08
C GLN A 481 -5.00 -8.34 -8.84
N TRP A 482 -4.21 -7.68 -9.68
CA TRP A 482 -4.06 -6.22 -9.62
C TRP A 482 -5.40 -5.53 -9.85
N TRP A 483 -6.20 -6.02 -10.82
CA TRP A 483 -7.51 -5.48 -11.10
C TRP A 483 -8.47 -5.64 -9.91
N ASP A 484 -8.53 -6.86 -9.34
CA ASP A 484 -9.39 -7.20 -8.20
C ASP A 484 -9.20 -6.20 -7.05
N VAL A 485 -7.94 -5.90 -6.71
CA VAL A 485 -7.64 -5.00 -5.59
C VAL A 485 -7.69 -3.52 -5.95
N HIS A 486 -7.62 -3.13 -7.23
CA HIS A 486 -7.69 -1.73 -7.69
C HIS A 486 -9.00 -1.41 -8.44
N GLN A 487 -10.09 -2.08 -8.07
CA GLN A 487 -11.38 -1.96 -8.72
C GLN A 487 -11.85 -0.50 -8.78
N GLN A 488 -11.73 0.27 -7.69
CA GLN A 488 -12.13 1.69 -7.65
C GLN A 488 -11.42 2.56 -8.71
N ASP A 489 -10.13 2.31 -9.00
CA ASP A 489 -9.39 3.07 -10.01
C ASP A 489 -9.87 2.75 -11.44
N ILE A 490 -10.29 1.50 -11.67
CA ILE A 490 -10.93 1.07 -12.91
C ILE A 490 -12.31 1.71 -13.06
N GLU A 491 -13.12 1.74 -11.99
CA GLU A 491 -14.44 2.36 -11.99
C GLU A 491 -14.39 3.84 -12.37
N ASP A 492 -13.39 4.55 -11.88
CA ASP A 492 -13.14 5.96 -12.21
C ASP A 492 -12.78 6.17 -13.69
N TYR A 493 -12.18 5.17 -14.33
CA TYR A 493 -11.77 5.21 -15.71
C TYR A 493 -12.91 4.82 -16.67
N GLU A 494 -13.59 3.72 -16.38
CA GLU A 494 -14.70 3.13 -17.14
C GLU A 494 -15.95 2.97 -16.25
N PRO A 495 -16.92 3.91 -16.34
CA PRO A 495 -18.11 3.95 -15.49
C PRO A 495 -18.99 2.69 -15.51
N GLN A 496 -18.86 1.82 -16.52
CA GLN A 496 -19.58 0.54 -16.51
C GLN A 496 -19.11 -0.41 -15.41
N TYR A 497 -17.86 -0.31 -14.92
CA TYR A 497 -17.43 -1.07 -13.74
C TYR A 497 -18.05 -0.53 -12.45
N GLN A 498 -18.28 0.78 -12.34
CA GLN A 498 -19.06 1.32 -11.23
C GLN A 498 -20.52 0.83 -11.31
N ARG A 499 -21.09 0.75 -12.52
CA ARG A 499 -22.42 0.16 -12.74
C ARG A 499 -22.45 -1.32 -12.34
N LEU A 500 -21.40 -2.09 -12.63
CA LEU A 500 -21.27 -3.48 -12.18
C LEU A 500 -21.30 -3.57 -10.64
N ASP A 501 -20.53 -2.74 -9.93
CA ASP A 501 -20.58 -2.67 -8.46
C ASP A 501 -22.01 -2.38 -7.97
N GLN A 502 -22.70 -1.42 -8.57
CA GLN A 502 -24.10 -1.13 -8.23
C GLN A 502 -25.06 -2.29 -8.53
N ILE A 503 -24.91 -2.95 -9.68
CA ILE A 503 -25.68 -4.16 -10.00
C ILE A 503 -25.45 -5.22 -8.91
N MET A 504 -24.22 -5.39 -8.45
CA MET A 504 -23.88 -6.35 -7.39
C MET A 504 -24.48 -5.97 -6.04
N ARG A 505 -24.44 -4.69 -5.65
CA ARG A 505 -25.11 -4.17 -4.43
C ARG A 505 -26.60 -4.47 -4.44
N TRP A 506 -27.28 -4.11 -5.52
CA TRP A 506 -28.72 -4.36 -5.67
C TRP A 506 -29.02 -5.86 -5.73
N SER A 507 -28.19 -6.63 -6.41
CA SER A 507 -28.31 -8.08 -6.50
C SER A 507 -28.28 -8.75 -5.11
N GLY A 508 -27.27 -8.45 -4.27
CA GLY A 508 -27.21 -9.01 -2.92
C GLY A 508 -28.39 -8.57 -2.05
N ALA A 509 -28.84 -7.33 -2.18
CA ALA A 509 -29.96 -6.81 -1.42
C ALA A 509 -31.32 -7.41 -1.85
N LEU A 510 -31.50 -7.68 -3.15
CA LEU A 510 -32.71 -8.32 -3.70
C LEU A 510 -32.74 -9.82 -3.40
N GLU A 511 -31.59 -10.50 -3.43
CA GLU A 511 -31.47 -11.89 -2.98
C GLU A 511 -31.92 -11.99 -1.51
N TRP A 512 -31.37 -11.13 -0.63
CA TRP A 512 -31.77 -11.04 0.78
C TRP A 512 -33.26 -10.77 0.97
N LEU A 513 -33.83 -9.77 0.28
CA LEU A 513 -35.27 -9.48 0.37
C LEU A 513 -36.14 -10.66 -0.07
N THR A 514 -35.71 -11.43 -1.07
CA THR A 514 -36.47 -12.59 -1.56
C THR A 514 -36.40 -13.78 -0.59
N HIS A 515 -35.27 -13.95 0.11
CA HIS A 515 -35.06 -15.04 1.05
C HIS A 515 -35.60 -14.76 2.47
N GLU A 516 -35.29 -13.59 3.03
CA GLU A 516 -35.66 -13.20 4.41
C GLU A 516 -36.97 -12.40 4.46
N GLY A 517 -37.23 -11.61 3.42
CA GLY A 517 -38.36 -10.69 3.35
C GLY A 517 -39.66 -11.36 2.95
N SER A 518 -40.77 -10.95 3.58
CA SER A 518 -42.12 -11.13 3.01
C SER A 518 -42.54 -9.99 2.09
N GLN A 519 -41.65 -9.01 1.90
CA GLN A 519 -41.91 -7.78 1.17
C GLN A 519 -40.88 -7.61 0.06
N LEU A 520 -41.40 -7.46 -1.15
CA LEU A 520 -40.63 -7.13 -2.34
C LEU A 520 -40.66 -5.62 -2.56
N LEU A 521 -39.70 -5.10 -3.34
CA LEU A 521 -39.75 -3.71 -3.76
C LEU A 521 -40.92 -3.46 -4.72
N PRO A 522 -41.53 -2.27 -4.69
CA PRO A 522 -42.57 -1.87 -5.62
C PRO A 522 -41.94 -1.56 -6.99
N VAL A 523 -41.86 -2.58 -7.84
CA VAL A 523 -41.27 -2.53 -9.19
C VAL A 523 -42.32 -2.43 -10.30
N GLU A 524 -41.90 -2.13 -11.53
CA GLU A 524 -42.81 -2.11 -12.68
C GLU A 524 -43.30 -3.52 -13.06
N ALA A 525 -44.48 -3.60 -13.66
CA ALA A 525 -44.94 -4.86 -14.25
C ALA A 525 -44.09 -5.19 -15.48
N GLY A 526 -43.68 -6.46 -15.63
CA GLY A 526 -42.76 -6.90 -16.70
C GLY A 526 -43.16 -6.52 -18.14
N SER A 527 -44.43 -6.20 -18.40
CA SER A 527 -44.90 -5.69 -19.70
C SER A 527 -44.46 -4.26 -20.04
N GLN A 528 -43.92 -3.51 -19.08
CA GLN A 528 -43.48 -2.12 -19.21
C GLN A 528 -41.98 -1.98 -19.48
N ILE A 529 -41.22 -3.05 -19.24
CA ILE A 529 -39.78 -3.10 -19.49
C ILE A 529 -39.54 -2.99 -21.01
N PRO A 530 -38.66 -2.08 -21.49
CA PRO A 530 -38.39 -1.86 -22.90
C PRO A 530 -38.07 -3.14 -23.69
N ALA A 531 -38.36 -3.11 -24.99
CA ALA A 531 -38.06 -4.23 -25.89
C ALA A 531 -36.56 -4.51 -25.93
N PRO A 532 -36.16 -5.79 -26.05
CA PRO A 532 -34.77 -6.18 -25.96
C PRO A 532 -33.92 -5.54 -27.06
N VAL A 533 -32.79 -4.96 -26.68
CA VAL A 533 -31.74 -4.51 -27.60
C VAL A 533 -30.70 -5.61 -27.69
N SER A 534 -30.13 -5.85 -28.86
CA SER A 534 -29.00 -6.78 -29.00
C SER A 534 -27.74 -6.18 -28.37
N PHE A 535 -26.82 -6.98 -27.83
CA PHE A 535 -25.58 -6.44 -27.25
C PHE A 535 -24.80 -5.65 -28.31
N LYS A 536 -24.85 -6.12 -29.56
CA LYS A 536 -24.28 -5.41 -30.71
C LYS A 536 -24.86 -4.01 -30.90
N ASP A 537 -26.17 -3.86 -30.88
CA ASP A 537 -26.84 -2.56 -31.07
C ASP A 537 -26.65 -1.67 -29.82
N TRP A 538 -26.63 -2.26 -28.64
CA TRP A 538 -26.30 -1.57 -27.38
C TRP A 538 -24.89 -0.98 -27.47
N TYR A 539 -23.87 -1.80 -27.74
CA TYR A 539 -22.48 -1.35 -27.83
C TYR A 539 -22.26 -0.25 -28.87
N ALA A 540 -22.93 -0.37 -30.04
CA ALA A 540 -22.85 0.62 -31.10
C ALA A 540 -23.46 1.98 -30.71
N SER A 541 -24.47 2.00 -29.83
CA SER A 541 -25.18 3.22 -29.42
C SER A 541 -24.54 3.96 -28.24
N HIS A 542 -23.73 3.29 -27.41
CA HIS A 542 -23.10 3.85 -26.22
C HIS A 542 -21.72 4.47 -26.56
N ASN A 543 -21.69 5.72 -27.01
CA ASN A 543 -20.46 6.38 -27.46
C ASN A 543 -19.54 6.86 -26.33
N GLU A 544 -20.03 6.82 -25.09
CA GLU A 544 -19.33 7.21 -23.87
C GLU A 544 -18.37 6.14 -23.34
N LEU A 545 -18.50 4.89 -23.80
CA LEU A 545 -17.63 3.77 -23.41
C LEU A 545 -16.16 4.06 -23.74
N ARG A 546 -15.24 3.65 -22.87
CA ARG A 546 -13.80 3.79 -23.11
C ARG A 546 -13.30 2.80 -24.14
N GLU A 547 -13.81 1.56 -24.11
CA GLU A 547 -13.49 0.57 -25.14
C GLU A 547 -14.35 0.83 -26.39
N ARG A 548 -13.68 1.14 -27.50
CA ARG A 548 -14.32 1.49 -28.78
C ARG A 548 -13.83 0.63 -29.96
N ALA A 549 -13.01 -0.39 -29.71
CA ALA A 549 -12.58 -1.31 -30.73
C ALA A 549 -13.78 -2.07 -31.32
N PRO A 550 -13.82 -2.30 -32.64
CA PRO A 550 -14.87 -3.12 -33.24
C PRO A 550 -14.89 -4.54 -32.64
N ILE A 551 -16.06 -4.95 -32.13
CA ILE A 551 -16.29 -6.34 -31.69
C ILE A 551 -16.62 -7.20 -32.91
N ALA A 552 -15.96 -8.34 -33.04
CA ALA A 552 -16.13 -9.28 -34.15
C ALA A 552 -17.37 -10.18 -33.95
N PHE A 553 -18.56 -9.57 -33.99
CA PHE A 553 -19.83 -10.29 -33.92
C PHE A 553 -20.05 -11.22 -35.13
N VAL A 554 -20.49 -12.45 -34.85
CA VAL A 554 -20.74 -13.52 -35.83
C VAL A 554 -22.08 -14.20 -35.58
N THR A 555 -22.60 -14.90 -36.58
CA THR A 555 -23.87 -15.63 -36.49
C THR A 555 -23.70 -17.07 -37.01
N PRO A 556 -22.90 -17.91 -36.31
CA PRO A 556 -22.66 -19.28 -36.73
C PRO A 556 -23.94 -20.12 -36.59
N PRO A 557 -24.20 -21.08 -37.50
CA PRO A 557 -25.34 -21.99 -37.40
C PRO A 557 -25.41 -22.88 -36.15
N SER A 558 -24.35 -22.92 -35.33
CA SER A 558 -24.30 -23.59 -34.04
C SER A 558 -24.69 -22.72 -32.85
N ALA A 559 -24.63 -21.38 -32.97
CA ALA A 559 -24.97 -20.47 -31.87
C ALA A 559 -26.47 -20.43 -31.60
N LYS A 560 -26.82 -20.27 -30.33
CA LYS A 560 -28.21 -20.03 -29.88
C LYS A 560 -28.50 -18.57 -29.57
N GLN A 561 -27.46 -17.78 -29.33
CA GLN A 561 -27.51 -16.35 -29.02
C GLN A 561 -26.49 -15.62 -29.90
N GLU A 562 -26.28 -14.33 -29.64
CA GLU A 562 -25.18 -13.61 -30.29
C GLU A 562 -23.85 -14.26 -29.92
N ALA A 563 -22.94 -14.29 -30.89
CA ALA A 563 -21.63 -14.89 -30.75
C ALA A 563 -20.57 -13.92 -31.26
N LEU A 564 -19.37 -14.04 -30.70
CA LEU A 564 -18.23 -13.21 -31.05
C LEU A 564 -16.98 -14.07 -31.22
N ILE A 565 -16.02 -13.55 -31.98
CA ILE A 565 -14.69 -14.15 -32.12
C ILE A 565 -13.77 -13.53 -31.05
N VAL A 566 -12.97 -14.37 -30.40
CA VAL A 566 -11.93 -13.92 -29.47
C VAL A 566 -10.82 -13.22 -30.27
N ASN A 567 -10.51 -11.98 -29.90
CA ASN A 567 -9.41 -11.26 -30.52
C ASN A 567 -8.08 -11.75 -29.95
N PRO A 568 -7.09 -12.12 -30.79
CA PRO A 568 -5.79 -12.50 -30.30
C PRO A 568 -5.06 -11.31 -29.69
N SER A 569 -4.32 -11.56 -28.61
CA SER A 569 -3.32 -10.62 -28.11
C SER A 569 -2.19 -10.44 -29.14
N ARG A 570 -1.34 -9.44 -28.88
CA ARG A 570 -0.04 -9.37 -29.57
C ARG A 570 0.82 -10.55 -29.12
N ASP A 571 1.68 -11.05 -29.99
CA ASP A 571 2.63 -12.09 -29.61
C ASP A 571 3.55 -11.58 -28.48
N PHE A 572 3.73 -12.38 -27.45
CA PHE A 572 4.62 -12.10 -26.34
C PHE A 572 5.31 -13.39 -25.89
N GLN A 573 6.55 -13.27 -25.42
CA GLN A 573 7.32 -14.39 -24.90
C GLN A 573 7.33 -14.28 -23.38
N ASP A 574 6.31 -14.82 -22.71
CA ASP A 574 6.24 -14.76 -21.26
C ASP A 574 5.65 -16.04 -20.67
N CYS A 575 6.53 -16.99 -20.36
CA CYS A 575 6.26 -18.26 -19.68
C CYS A 575 5.14 -19.17 -20.25
N GLY A 576 4.42 -18.79 -21.32
CA GLY A 576 3.33 -19.60 -21.84
C GLY A 576 2.28 -18.87 -22.69
N PHE A 577 1.19 -19.60 -22.97
CA PHE A 577 -0.06 -19.12 -23.58
C PHE A 577 -1.19 -19.17 -22.56
N VAL A 578 -2.12 -18.22 -22.64
CA VAL A 578 -3.25 -18.05 -21.71
C VAL A 578 -4.57 -17.99 -22.47
N GLU A 579 -5.51 -18.87 -22.13
CA GLU A 579 -6.91 -18.84 -22.58
C GLU A 579 -7.81 -18.46 -21.40
N ILE A 580 -8.66 -17.45 -21.56
CA ILE A 580 -9.51 -16.92 -20.49
C ILE A 580 -10.98 -17.07 -20.88
N GLU A 581 -11.75 -17.79 -20.05
CA GLU A 581 -13.20 -17.90 -20.14
C GLU A 581 -13.92 -17.34 -18.91
N GLY A 582 -15.25 -17.41 -18.87
CA GLY A 582 -16.07 -17.04 -17.71
C GLY A 582 -17.05 -15.88 -17.93
N GLY A 583 -17.39 -15.14 -16.88
CA GLY A 583 -18.56 -14.25 -16.93
C GLY A 583 -18.77 -13.36 -15.70
N VAL A 584 -20.03 -13.12 -15.38
CA VAL A 584 -20.47 -12.43 -14.16
C VAL A 584 -21.49 -13.31 -13.44
N SER A 585 -21.15 -13.74 -12.24
CA SER A 585 -22.09 -14.36 -11.30
C SER A 585 -22.63 -13.25 -10.38
N LEU A 586 -23.92 -12.92 -10.46
CA LEU A 586 -24.49 -12.03 -9.44
C LEU A 586 -24.65 -12.80 -8.11
N SER A 587 -25.09 -12.11 -7.06
CA SER A 587 -25.22 -12.68 -5.71
C SER A 587 -26.03 -13.98 -5.73
N ASP A 588 -25.46 -14.99 -5.10
CA ASP A 588 -25.95 -16.38 -5.00
C ASP A 588 -25.65 -16.95 -3.60
N TYR A 589 -25.50 -16.07 -2.61
CA TYR A 589 -25.07 -16.40 -1.25
C TYR A 589 -25.92 -17.50 -0.61
N TYR A 590 -27.25 -17.41 -0.68
CA TYR A 590 -28.13 -18.37 -0.04
C TYR A 590 -28.09 -19.74 -0.72
N ALA A 591 -27.94 -19.75 -2.05
CA ALA A 591 -27.78 -20.98 -2.82
C ALA A 591 -26.44 -21.66 -2.53
N ARG A 592 -25.33 -20.89 -2.51
CA ARG A 592 -23.98 -21.39 -2.26
C ARG A 592 -23.79 -21.89 -0.82
N THR A 593 -24.43 -21.25 0.16
CA THR A 593 -24.28 -21.58 1.59
C THR A 593 -25.26 -22.64 2.09
N ASP A 594 -26.24 -23.07 1.27
CA ASP A 594 -27.37 -23.92 1.71
C ASP A 594 -28.08 -23.35 2.96
N GLY A 595 -28.14 -22.01 3.03
CA GLY A 595 -28.70 -21.25 4.15
C GLY A 595 -27.94 -21.38 5.48
N GLN A 596 -26.68 -21.84 5.47
CA GLN A 596 -25.83 -21.83 6.67
C GLN A 596 -25.45 -20.39 7.04
N ASP A 597 -25.51 -20.10 8.33
CA ASP A 597 -25.06 -18.83 8.88
C ASP A 597 -23.54 -18.86 9.09
N TYR A 598 -22.81 -18.07 8.30
CA TYR A 598 -21.36 -17.88 8.39
C TYR A 598 -20.96 -16.59 9.13
N GLN A 599 -21.87 -16.02 9.92
CA GLN A 599 -21.66 -14.84 10.76
C GLN A 599 -21.62 -15.24 12.25
N PRO A 600 -20.48 -15.72 12.78
CA PRO A 600 -20.35 -16.04 14.19
C PRO A 600 -20.59 -14.81 15.07
N ALA A 601 -21.18 -15.01 16.26
CA ALA A 601 -21.43 -13.94 17.22
C ALA A 601 -20.11 -13.47 17.87
N LEU A 602 -19.37 -12.62 17.17
CA LEU A 602 -18.15 -11.99 17.64
C LEU A 602 -18.43 -10.61 18.24
N PRO A 603 -17.62 -10.14 19.21
CA PRO A 603 -17.70 -8.77 19.70
C PRO A 603 -17.41 -7.74 18.61
N THR A 604 -18.03 -6.57 18.74
CA THR A 604 -17.92 -5.47 17.77
C THR A 604 -16.47 -5.09 17.47
N SER A 605 -15.53 -5.20 18.40
CA SER A 605 -14.13 -4.82 18.15
C SER A 605 -13.39 -5.71 17.14
N VAL A 606 -13.81 -6.97 16.96
CA VAL A 606 -13.11 -7.95 16.10
C VAL A 606 -14.01 -8.55 15.01
N THR A 607 -15.31 -8.27 15.04
CA THR A 607 -16.20 -8.69 13.95
C THR A 607 -15.86 -7.97 12.65
N ARG A 608 -16.06 -8.68 11.55
CA ARG A 608 -15.85 -8.24 10.17
C ARG A 608 -16.94 -8.88 9.32
N ALA A 609 -17.26 -8.29 8.19
CA ALA A 609 -18.09 -8.94 7.18
C ALA A 609 -17.28 -9.99 6.40
N GLY A 610 -17.98 -10.84 5.65
CA GLY A 610 -17.40 -11.99 4.97
C GLY A 610 -17.79 -13.33 5.58
N LEU A 611 -17.26 -14.42 5.02
CA LEU A 611 -17.58 -15.78 5.45
C LEU A 611 -16.63 -16.24 6.55
N PHE A 612 -17.17 -16.56 7.73
CA PHE A 612 -16.39 -17.08 8.85
C PHE A 612 -16.91 -18.44 9.33
N ASP A 613 -16.01 -19.28 9.85
CA ASP A 613 -16.40 -20.52 10.51
C ASP A 613 -17.32 -20.16 11.69
N PRO A 614 -18.52 -20.75 11.79
CA PRO A 614 -19.45 -20.50 12.90
C PRO A 614 -18.88 -20.86 14.28
N LYS A 615 -17.75 -21.58 14.33
CA LYS A 615 -17.00 -21.89 15.54
C LYS A 615 -16.01 -20.81 15.95
N SER A 616 -15.87 -19.73 15.19
CA SER A 616 -15.00 -18.62 15.57
C SER A 616 -15.43 -18.04 16.91
N THR A 617 -14.47 -17.75 17.78
CA THR A 617 -14.73 -17.25 19.13
C THR A 617 -13.70 -16.21 19.53
N TYR A 618 -14.12 -15.26 20.35
CA TYR A 618 -13.22 -14.27 20.94
C TYR A 618 -13.74 -13.82 22.30
N ASP A 619 -12.84 -13.74 23.29
CA ASP A 619 -13.11 -13.27 24.64
C ASP A 619 -12.42 -11.93 24.87
N GLU A 620 -13.19 -10.83 24.88
CA GLU A 620 -12.67 -9.47 25.09
C GLU A 620 -11.93 -9.32 26.42
N ALA A 621 -12.32 -10.05 27.45
CA ALA A 621 -11.75 -9.91 28.79
C ALA A 621 -10.30 -10.43 28.86
N SER A 622 -10.01 -11.54 28.17
CA SER A 622 -8.65 -12.08 28.05
C SER A 622 -7.91 -11.59 26.81
N GLY A 623 -8.63 -11.07 25.81
CA GLY A 623 -8.08 -10.75 24.50
C GLY A 623 -7.59 -11.98 23.74
N THR A 624 -8.25 -13.13 23.94
CA THR A 624 -7.88 -14.40 23.30
C THR A 624 -9.03 -14.95 22.46
N GLY A 625 -8.71 -15.61 21.36
CA GLY A 625 -9.73 -16.18 20.47
C GLY A 625 -9.14 -16.86 19.25
N GLU A 626 -10.03 -17.49 18.47
CA GLU A 626 -9.73 -18.10 17.19
C GLU A 626 -10.80 -17.63 16.19
N ILE A 627 -10.37 -16.94 15.14
CA ILE A 627 -11.23 -16.41 14.07
C ILE A 627 -10.81 -17.06 12.76
N SER A 628 -11.72 -17.81 12.14
CA SER A 628 -11.43 -18.56 10.92
C SER A 628 -12.23 -17.99 9.76
N ARG A 629 -11.54 -17.37 8.80
CA ARG A 629 -12.14 -16.90 7.55
C ARG A 629 -12.16 -18.03 6.52
N LEU A 630 -13.25 -18.12 5.76
CA LEU A 630 -13.50 -19.17 4.79
C LEU A 630 -13.68 -18.59 3.39
N SER A 631 -13.34 -19.40 2.39
CA SER A 631 -13.82 -19.22 1.01
C SER A 631 -14.55 -20.47 0.58
N ILE A 632 -15.70 -20.31 -0.07
CA ILE A 632 -16.59 -21.39 -0.46
C ILE A 632 -16.69 -21.39 -1.99
N ASP A 633 -16.54 -22.55 -2.61
CA ASP A 633 -16.73 -22.72 -4.06
C ASP A 633 -18.22 -22.77 -4.45
N ASP A 634 -18.50 -22.77 -5.76
CA ASP A 634 -19.86 -22.84 -6.31
C ASP A 634 -20.64 -24.11 -5.88
N SER A 635 -19.96 -25.12 -5.33
CA SER A 635 -20.58 -26.35 -4.79
C SER A 635 -20.94 -26.27 -3.31
N GLY A 636 -20.66 -25.13 -2.67
CA GLY A 636 -20.85 -24.93 -1.23
C GLY A 636 -19.76 -25.56 -0.37
N LYS A 637 -18.62 -25.93 -0.96
CA LYS A 637 -17.49 -26.54 -0.23
C LYS A 637 -16.43 -25.49 0.09
N VAL A 638 -15.88 -25.56 1.30
CA VAL A 638 -14.72 -24.74 1.68
C VAL A 638 -13.52 -25.07 0.79
N SER A 639 -13.09 -24.09 0.00
CA SER A 639 -11.96 -24.16 -0.92
C SER A 639 -10.68 -23.61 -0.29
N GLU A 640 -10.80 -22.56 0.54
CA GLU A 640 -9.69 -21.93 1.25
C GLU A 640 -10.09 -21.59 2.69
N ARG A 641 -9.09 -21.58 3.59
CA ARG A 641 -9.27 -21.28 5.01
C ARG A 641 -8.08 -20.48 5.54
N VAL A 642 -8.37 -19.44 6.31
CA VAL A 642 -7.39 -18.63 7.04
C VAL A 642 -7.78 -18.56 8.52
N ASP A 643 -7.04 -19.27 9.36
CA ASP A 643 -7.22 -19.30 10.81
C ASP A 643 -6.35 -18.23 11.47
N ARG A 644 -6.93 -17.41 12.35
CA ARG A 644 -6.23 -16.39 13.15
C ARG A 644 -6.41 -16.69 14.62
N THR A 645 -5.32 -16.99 15.32
CA THR A 645 -5.32 -17.19 16.78
C THR A 645 -4.83 -15.91 17.45
N LEU A 646 -5.71 -15.27 18.19
CA LEU A 646 -5.44 -14.03 18.93
C LEU A 646 -5.07 -14.39 20.38
N ALA A 647 -4.03 -13.75 20.91
CA ALA A 647 -3.67 -13.88 22.32
C ALA A 647 -3.06 -12.60 22.90
N MET A 648 -3.08 -12.50 24.24
CA MET A 648 -2.36 -11.51 25.02
C MET A 648 -1.28 -12.19 25.87
N SER A 649 -0.13 -11.52 26.03
CA SER A 649 0.87 -11.90 27.02
C SER A 649 0.33 -11.74 28.44
N GLY A 650 0.89 -12.49 29.40
CA GLY A 650 0.41 -12.47 30.79
C GLY A 650 0.57 -11.13 31.52
N ASP A 651 1.40 -10.22 31.01
CA ASP A 651 1.55 -8.83 31.48
C ASP A 651 0.58 -7.86 30.80
N GLY A 652 -0.10 -8.27 29.72
CA GLY A 652 -0.99 -7.42 28.93
C GLY A 652 -0.29 -6.44 27.99
N ASP A 653 1.04 -6.49 27.90
CA ASP A 653 1.81 -5.50 27.14
C ASP A 653 1.96 -5.88 25.66
N THR A 654 1.82 -7.17 25.32
CA THR A 654 2.03 -7.70 23.97
C THR A 654 0.82 -8.51 23.52
N ALA A 655 0.31 -8.21 22.34
CA ALA A 655 -0.68 -9.01 21.65
C ALA A 655 -0.01 -9.81 20.53
N THR A 656 -0.50 -11.01 20.26
CA THR A 656 -0.06 -11.84 19.14
C THR A 656 -1.25 -12.28 18.30
N VAL A 657 -1.03 -12.36 16.99
CA VAL A 657 -1.94 -12.97 16.03
C VAL A 657 -1.15 -13.98 15.22
N ASP A 658 -1.42 -15.26 15.45
CA ASP A 658 -0.85 -16.35 14.67
C ASP A 658 -1.82 -16.72 13.54
N VAL A 659 -1.39 -16.53 12.30
CA VAL A 659 -2.16 -16.80 11.09
C VAL A 659 -1.71 -18.12 10.47
N LYS A 660 -2.67 -19.00 10.19
CA LYS A 660 -2.47 -20.25 9.45
C LYS A 660 -3.43 -20.32 8.28
N ALA A 661 -2.90 -20.35 7.06
CA ALA A 661 -3.70 -20.45 5.85
C ALA A 661 -3.45 -21.75 5.10
N SER A 662 -4.43 -22.16 4.28
CA SER A 662 -4.26 -23.25 3.31
C SER A 662 -3.06 -23.00 2.38
N GLY A 663 -2.43 -24.08 1.91
CA GLY A 663 -1.31 -24.01 0.99
C GLY A 663 -1.68 -23.47 -0.40
N ARG A 664 -0.69 -22.96 -1.12
CA ARG A 664 -0.83 -22.35 -2.46
C ARG A 664 0.34 -22.72 -3.37
N LYS A 665 0.06 -22.84 -4.67
CA LYS A 665 1.03 -23.10 -5.75
C LYS A 665 1.83 -21.84 -6.10
N VAL A 666 1.23 -20.66 -5.96
CA VAL A 666 1.83 -19.37 -6.31
C VAL A 666 1.85 -18.48 -5.07
N ILE A 667 3.06 -18.15 -4.63
CA ILE A 667 3.30 -17.28 -3.48
C ILE A 667 4.45 -16.35 -3.88
N PRO A 668 4.15 -15.27 -4.61
CA PRO A 668 5.16 -14.31 -5.01
C PRO A 668 5.59 -13.52 -3.78
N LEU A 669 6.87 -13.14 -3.71
CA LEU A 669 7.37 -12.26 -2.66
C LEU A 669 8.30 -11.23 -3.32
N GLY A 670 7.71 -10.18 -3.89
CA GLY A 670 8.35 -9.39 -4.95
C GLY A 670 8.65 -10.26 -6.20
N ASP A 671 9.83 -10.13 -6.78
CA ASP A 671 10.22 -10.89 -7.99
C ASP A 671 10.66 -12.34 -7.71
N VAL A 672 10.52 -12.85 -6.49
CA VAL A 672 10.97 -14.20 -6.13
C VAL A 672 9.80 -15.06 -5.70
N LYS A 673 9.86 -16.35 -6.02
CA LYS A 673 8.82 -17.31 -5.65
C LYS A 673 9.17 -17.96 -4.32
N VAL A 674 8.24 -18.03 -3.38
CA VAL A 674 8.39 -18.92 -2.21
C VAL A 674 8.27 -20.38 -2.66
N TRP A 675 9.34 -21.16 -2.48
CA TRP A 675 9.45 -22.53 -2.98
C TRP A 675 8.99 -23.56 -1.94
N ARG A 676 7.67 -23.76 -1.88
CA ARG A 676 7.01 -24.66 -0.92
C ARG A 676 6.01 -25.58 -1.59
N SER A 677 5.67 -26.68 -0.90
CA SER A 677 4.62 -27.59 -1.33
C SER A 677 3.26 -26.86 -1.32
N SER A 678 2.46 -27.05 -2.36
CA SER A 678 1.13 -26.44 -2.50
C SER A 678 0.13 -26.92 -1.45
N ASP A 679 0.38 -28.06 -0.82
CA ASP A 679 -0.48 -28.63 0.22
C ASP A 679 -0.08 -28.18 1.63
N SER A 680 1.07 -27.50 1.75
CA SER A 680 1.63 -27.13 3.05
C SER A 680 1.02 -25.81 3.52
N ASN A 681 0.55 -25.80 4.77
CA ASN A 681 0.02 -24.59 5.39
C ASN A 681 1.02 -23.44 5.33
N ARG A 682 0.48 -22.22 5.30
CA ARG A 682 1.24 -20.99 5.36
C ARG A 682 1.09 -20.37 6.74
N ASP A 683 2.22 -20.18 7.42
CA ASP A 683 2.26 -19.61 8.76
C ASP A 683 2.81 -18.18 8.71
N LEU A 684 2.08 -17.26 9.33
CA LEU A 684 2.48 -15.87 9.51
C LEU A 684 2.20 -15.46 10.96
N GLY A 685 3.19 -14.92 11.65
CA GLY A 685 3.06 -14.47 13.03
C GLY A 685 3.19 -12.96 13.10
N TYR A 686 2.20 -12.30 13.68
CA TYR A 686 2.17 -10.86 13.93
C TYR A 686 2.12 -10.61 15.43
N SER A 687 2.93 -9.70 15.95
CA SER A 687 2.80 -9.25 17.34
C SER A 687 2.88 -7.76 17.46
N VAL A 688 2.10 -7.19 18.38
CA VAL A 688 2.03 -5.75 18.61
C VAL A 688 2.20 -5.43 20.08
N ARG A 689 2.92 -4.35 20.36
CA ARG A 689 3.06 -3.74 21.68
C ARG A 689 2.87 -2.24 21.53
N ALA A 690 2.07 -1.65 22.40
CA ALA A 690 1.93 -0.21 22.46
C ALA A 690 2.11 0.32 23.88
N SER A 691 2.87 1.41 24.01
CA SER A 691 3.08 2.09 25.28
C SER A 691 3.48 3.54 25.02
N GLY A 692 2.88 4.49 25.74
CA GLY A 692 3.33 5.89 25.79
C GLY A 692 3.55 6.55 24.43
N HIS A 693 2.50 6.64 23.61
CA HIS A 693 2.54 7.16 22.23
C HIS A 693 3.54 6.47 21.30
N SER A 694 3.82 5.18 21.56
CA SER A 694 4.63 4.33 20.70
C SER A 694 3.89 3.04 20.39
N VAL A 695 4.04 2.56 19.16
CA VAL A 695 3.55 1.28 18.65
C VAL A 695 4.73 0.52 18.05
N HIS A 696 4.86 -0.75 18.41
CA HIS A 696 5.86 -1.67 17.90
C HIS A 696 5.15 -2.90 17.35
N GLU A 697 5.40 -3.24 16.09
CA GLU A 697 4.81 -4.36 15.38
C GLU A 697 5.93 -5.26 14.85
N ASP A 698 5.93 -6.54 15.21
CA ASP A 698 6.84 -7.55 14.65
C ASP A 698 6.08 -8.48 13.70
N LEU A 699 6.71 -8.82 12.58
CA LEU A 699 6.20 -9.75 11.60
C LEU A 699 7.18 -10.91 11.37
N SER A 700 6.67 -12.13 11.39
CA SER A 700 7.39 -13.34 11.02
C SER A 700 6.63 -14.10 9.94
N TYR A 701 7.38 -14.72 9.03
CA TYR A 701 6.83 -15.57 7.98
C TYR A 701 7.52 -16.93 8.03
N GLN A 702 6.74 -17.99 8.21
CA GLN A 702 7.22 -19.37 8.28
C GLN A 702 8.31 -19.55 9.35
N GLY A 703 8.11 -18.90 10.50
CA GLY A 703 9.03 -18.92 11.64
C GLY A 703 10.32 -18.10 11.45
N GLN A 704 10.47 -17.35 10.36
CA GLN A 704 11.60 -16.44 10.15
C GLN A 704 11.17 -14.99 10.38
N ASP A 705 12.04 -14.18 11.02
CA ASP A 705 11.84 -12.74 11.19
C ASP A 705 11.75 -12.06 9.81
N PHE A 706 10.59 -11.49 9.50
CA PHE A 706 10.35 -10.76 8.26
C PHE A 706 10.69 -9.28 8.42
N GLY A 707 10.32 -8.69 9.55
CA GLY A 707 10.70 -7.34 9.92
C GLY A 707 9.87 -6.78 11.06
N SER A 708 10.17 -5.55 11.46
CA SER A 708 9.40 -4.83 12.48
C SER A 708 9.11 -3.40 12.06
N LEU A 709 7.95 -2.88 12.46
CA LEU A 709 7.56 -1.48 12.33
C LEU A 709 7.57 -0.83 13.71
N ASP A 710 8.34 0.25 13.84
CA ASP A 710 8.42 1.08 15.03
C ASP A 710 7.80 2.44 14.73
N THR A 711 6.80 2.82 15.52
CA THR A 711 6.12 4.10 15.38
C THR A 711 6.14 4.85 16.71
N THR A 712 6.61 6.09 16.73
CA THR A 712 6.71 6.89 17.98
C THR A 712 6.36 8.35 17.74
N ASP A 713 5.43 8.90 18.52
CA ASP A 713 5.13 10.33 18.55
C ASP A 713 6.08 11.08 19.50
N THR A 714 6.71 12.14 18.99
CA THR A 714 7.45 13.10 19.81
C THR A 714 7.07 14.51 19.39
N ALA A 715 6.28 15.18 20.25
CA ALA A 715 5.89 16.59 20.07
C ALA A 715 5.16 16.88 18.74
N ASN A 716 4.17 16.04 18.37
CA ASN A 716 3.39 16.10 17.12
C ASN A 716 4.20 15.75 15.86
N ILE A 717 5.32 15.05 16.03
CA ILE A 717 6.03 14.41 14.93
C ILE A 717 6.04 12.91 15.22
N VAL A 718 5.27 12.16 14.43
CA VAL A 718 5.23 10.70 14.51
C VAL A 718 6.27 10.14 13.56
N THR A 719 7.21 9.38 14.09
CA THR A 719 8.26 8.73 13.28
C THR A 719 7.85 7.31 13.01
N VAL A 720 7.88 6.89 11.75
CA VAL A 720 7.67 5.52 11.31
C VAL A 720 8.99 4.95 10.81
N GLN A 721 9.36 3.78 11.32
CA GLN A 721 10.59 3.07 10.98
C GLN A 721 10.28 1.62 10.63
N TRP A 722 10.82 1.16 9.51
CA TRP A 722 10.81 -0.25 9.15
C TRP A 722 12.21 -0.86 9.35
N ARG A 723 12.29 -1.99 10.03
CA ARG A 723 13.50 -2.80 10.17
C ARG A 723 13.31 -4.11 9.40
N SER A 724 14.06 -4.29 8.31
CA SER A 724 14.05 -5.56 7.58
C SER A 724 14.62 -6.71 8.42
N GLY A 725 13.83 -7.77 8.58
CA GLY A 725 14.24 -9.04 9.15
C GLY A 725 15.03 -9.88 8.15
N ILE A 726 15.45 -11.08 8.57
CA ILE A 726 16.23 -12.00 7.73
C ILE A 726 15.46 -12.49 6.50
N ALA A 727 14.13 -12.64 6.57
CA ALA A 727 13.33 -13.09 5.44
C ALA A 727 13.18 -11.99 4.37
N ASP A 728 12.91 -10.74 4.75
CA ASP A 728 12.87 -9.61 3.83
C ASP A 728 14.26 -9.33 3.22
N LYS A 729 15.33 -9.46 4.00
CA LYS A 729 16.71 -9.36 3.48
C LYS A 729 17.04 -10.47 2.48
N ALA A 730 16.66 -11.71 2.76
CA ALA A 730 16.82 -12.81 1.82
C ALA A 730 16.04 -12.55 0.53
N ARG A 731 14.79 -12.10 0.63
CA ARG A 731 13.95 -11.68 -0.51
C ARG A 731 14.64 -10.63 -1.37
N ARG A 732 15.16 -9.55 -0.76
CA ARG A 732 15.90 -8.49 -1.49
C ARG A 732 17.18 -8.99 -2.14
N ALA A 733 17.95 -9.81 -1.44
CA ALA A 733 19.14 -10.44 -1.97
C ALA A 733 18.83 -11.28 -3.21
N LEU A 734 17.81 -12.12 -3.12
CA LEU A 734 17.37 -12.99 -4.21
C LEU A 734 16.71 -12.21 -5.35
N THR A 735 16.00 -11.12 -5.07
CA THR A 735 15.48 -10.20 -6.09
C THR A 735 16.63 -9.58 -6.89
N SER A 736 17.70 -9.16 -6.22
CA SER A 736 18.89 -8.65 -6.91
C SER A 736 19.60 -9.70 -7.77
N ILE A 737 19.56 -10.97 -7.35
CA ILE A 737 20.06 -12.11 -8.14
C ILE A 737 19.13 -12.37 -9.33
N GLN A 738 17.82 -12.39 -9.12
CA GLN A 738 16.79 -12.55 -10.15
C GLN A 738 16.96 -11.51 -11.26
N ALA A 739 17.13 -10.23 -10.90
CA ALA A 739 17.37 -9.15 -11.86
C ALA A 739 18.64 -9.35 -12.71
N LYS A 740 19.67 -10.03 -12.18
CA LYS A 740 20.88 -10.39 -12.94
C LYS A 740 20.67 -11.60 -13.82
N LEU A 741 19.97 -12.63 -13.33
CA LEU A 741 19.61 -13.82 -14.10
C LEU A 741 18.71 -13.48 -15.29
N SER A 742 17.76 -12.55 -15.11
CA SER A 742 16.88 -12.08 -16.18
C SER A 742 17.62 -11.40 -17.34
N LYS A 743 18.84 -10.87 -17.12
CA LYS A 743 19.63 -10.18 -18.15
C LYS A 743 20.43 -11.11 -19.07
N GLY A 744 20.51 -12.41 -18.75
CA GLY A 744 21.20 -13.36 -19.60
C GLY A 744 21.52 -14.68 -18.92
N ALA A 745 21.67 -15.71 -19.75
CA ALA A 745 21.91 -17.05 -19.29
C ALA A 745 23.29 -17.21 -18.62
N THR A 746 23.31 -17.70 -17.38
CA THR A 746 24.53 -18.00 -16.64
C THR A 746 24.40 -19.33 -15.90
N SER A 747 25.43 -20.17 -16.01
CA SER A 747 25.53 -21.40 -15.22
C SER A 747 26.10 -21.16 -13.82
N LYS A 748 26.44 -19.91 -13.48
CA LYS A 748 26.98 -19.50 -12.18
C LYS A 748 25.96 -18.64 -11.46
N VAL A 749 25.83 -18.89 -10.16
CA VAL A 749 25.07 -18.06 -9.22
C VAL A 749 25.63 -16.63 -9.26
N PRO A 750 24.83 -15.62 -9.67
CA PRO A 750 25.22 -14.22 -9.54
C PRO A 750 25.36 -13.83 -8.07
N THR A 751 26.22 -12.87 -7.79
CA THR A 751 26.31 -12.26 -6.47
C THR A 751 25.02 -11.47 -6.19
N ALA A 752 24.55 -11.43 -4.95
CA ALA A 752 23.57 -10.42 -4.55
C ALA A 752 24.19 -9.01 -4.64
N SER A 753 23.36 -7.97 -4.75
CA SER A 753 23.79 -6.56 -4.65
C SER A 753 23.03 -5.77 -3.60
N ASP A 754 21.99 -6.38 -3.02
CA ASP A 754 21.13 -5.78 -2.02
C ASP A 754 20.77 -6.83 -0.95
N GLY A 755 20.29 -6.41 0.22
CA GLY A 755 19.87 -7.32 1.31
C GLY A 755 20.98 -8.17 1.95
N VAL A 756 22.25 -7.97 1.55
CA VAL A 756 23.41 -8.73 2.04
C VAL A 756 24.44 -7.78 2.65
N LEU A 757 24.98 -8.19 3.81
CA LEU A 757 26.08 -7.50 4.47
C LEU A 757 27.40 -7.75 3.72
N TYR A 758 27.76 -9.01 3.54
CA TYR A 758 28.87 -9.45 2.69
C TYR A 758 28.78 -10.95 2.36
N GLN A 759 29.55 -11.36 1.36
CA GLN A 759 29.69 -12.75 0.91
C GLN A 759 30.94 -13.41 1.46
N VAL A 760 30.84 -14.68 1.86
CA VAL A 760 31.99 -15.52 2.20
C VAL A 760 32.01 -16.74 1.28
N LYS A 761 33.17 -17.02 0.70
CA LYS A 761 33.42 -18.28 0.00
C LYS A 761 34.00 -19.31 0.97
N THR A 762 33.28 -20.40 1.20
CA THR A 762 33.73 -21.50 2.06
C THR A 762 34.80 -22.34 1.37
N SER A 763 35.48 -23.19 2.15
CA SER A 763 36.60 -24.02 1.67
C SER A 763 36.20 -25.06 0.61
N ASP A 764 34.93 -25.47 0.60
CA ASP A 764 34.32 -26.33 -0.43
C ASP A 764 33.94 -25.56 -1.71
N GLY A 765 34.12 -24.23 -1.72
CA GLY A 765 33.81 -23.36 -2.84
C GLY A 765 32.39 -22.80 -2.86
N THR A 766 31.54 -23.16 -1.90
CA THR A 766 30.18 -22.63 -1.75
C THR A 766 30.22 -21.14 -1.38
N VAL A 767 29.30 -20.35 -1.92
CA VAL A 767 29.14 -18.93 -1.54
C VAL A 767 27.99 -18.85 -0.55
N LYS A 768 28.21 -18.14 0.57
CA LYS A 768 27.19 -17.84 1.56
C LYS A 768 27.07 -16.33 1.75
N ASP A 769 25.85 -15.84 1.73
CA ASP A 769 25.49 -14.45 1.94
C ASP A 769 25.14 -14.22 3.41
N ARG A 770 25.83 -13.28 4.05
CA ARG A 770 25.52 -12.87 5.43
C ARG A 770 24.36 -11.89 5.41
N LEU A 771 23.23 -12.25 6.04
CA LEU A 771 22.04 -11.39 6.11
C LEU A 771 21.95 -10.56 7.40
N GLY A 772 22.48 -11.08 8.51
CA GLY A 772 22.27 -10.44 9.80
C GLY A 772 23.30 -10.77 10.89
N GLY A 773 22.82 -10.68 12.12
CA GLY A 773 23.64 -10.64 13.33
C GLY A 773 24.09 -12.02 13.83
N PRO A 774 24.63 -12.09 15.07
CA PRO A 774 25.12 -13.35 15.65
C PRO A 774 24.00 -14.40 15.74
N GLY A 775 24.28 -15.62 15.30
CA GLY A 775 23.35 -16.76 15.40
C GLY A 775 22.21 -16.76 14.38
N GLN A 776 22.04 -15.71 13.59
CA GLN A 776 21.06 -15.69 12.51
C GLN A 776 21.53 -16.54 11.32
N PRO A 777 20.59 -17.15 10.56
CA PRO A 777 20.94 -17.94 9.39
C PRO A 777 21.56 -17.07 8.29
N TRP A 778 22.33 -17.72 7.45
CA TRP A 778 22.90 -17.16 6.23
C TRP A 778 22.06 -17.59 5.03
N LEU A 779 22.11 -16.85 3.94
CA LEU A 779 21.50 -17.28 2.68
C LEU A 779 22.52 -18.11 1.88
N GLY A 780 22.13 -19.32 1.52
CA GLY A 780 22.82 -20.14 0.53
C GLY A 780 22.03 -20.13 -0.77
N VAL A 781 22.74 -20.05 -1.90
CA VAL A 781 22.12 -20.16 -3.23
C VAL A 781 22.74 -21.32 -4.00
N SER A 782 21.90 -22.22 -4.50
CA SER A 782 22.28 -23.49 -5.10
C SER A 782 21.61 -23.71 -6.45
N THR A 783 22.33 -24.26 -7.42
CA THR A 783 21.75 -24.71 -8.70
C THR A 783 21.02 -26.05 -8.59
N ASN A 784 21.16 -26.76 -7.46
CA ASN A 784 20.43 -27.99 -7.19
C ASN A 784 19.14 -27.62 -6.45
N VAL A 785 18.06 -27.40 -7.20
CA VAL A 785 16.75 -27.08 -6.63
C VAL A 785 16.12 -28.34 -6.04
N PRO A 786 15.94 -28.43 -4.71
CA PRO A 786 15.29 -29.58 -4.10
C PRO A 786 13.79 -29.59 -4.42
N ALA A 787 13.11 -30.71 -4.17
CA ALA A 787 11.66 -30.74 -4.17
C ALA A 787 11.14 -29.75 -3.11
N ALA A 788 10.00 -29.11 -3.41
CA ALA A 788 9.40 -28.13 -2.51
C ALA A 788 9.05 -28.79 -1.15
N ALA A 789 9.34 -28.08 -0.05
CA ALA A 789 9.21 -28.60 1.32
C ALA A 789 8.51 -27.58 2.23
N ASP A 790 8.31 -27.94 3.50
CA ASP A 790 7.65 -27.08 4.50
C ASP A 790 8.55 -25.97 5.04
N THR A 791 9.86 -26.03 4.79
CA THR A 791 10.80 -24.97 5.21
C THR A 791 10.74 -23.79 4.25
N LEU A 792 10.87 -22.56 4.77
CA LEU A 792 10.97 -21.37 3.92
C LEU A 792 12.22 -21.45 3.04
N ALA A 793 11.98 -21.56 1.74
CA ALA A 793 12.96 -21.49 0.67
C ALA A 793 12.39 -20.65 -0.45
N PHE A 794 13.25 -20.25 -1.38
CA PHE A 794 12.91 -19.38 -2.47
C PHE A 794 13.43 -19.96 -3.78
N ARG A 795 12.72 -19.69 -4.86
CA ARG A 795 13.15 -20.01 -6.23
C ARG A 795 13.47 -18.70 -6.95
N VAL A 796 14.64 -18.67 -7.58
CA VAL A 796 15.02 -17.67 -8.58
C VAL A 796 15.31 -18.37 -9.90
N GLY A 797 15.19 -17.67 -11.03
CA GLY A 797 15.37 -18.29 -12.33
C GLY A 797 15.93 -17.38 -13.40
N GLY A 798 16.29 -17.96 -14.53
CA GLY A 798 16.70 -17.27 -15.75
C GLY A 798 16.64 -18.22 -16.95
N PRO A 799 16.88 -17.70 -18.17
CA PRO A 799 16.92 -18.55 -19.36
C PRO A 799 18.13 -19.48 -19.31
N ASP A 800 17.93 -20.76 -19.64
CA ASP A 800 19.01 -21.72 -19.84
C ASP A 800 19.84 -21.33 -21.08
N PRO A 801 21.19 -21.32 -21.00
CA PRO A 801 22.03 -20.84 -22.10
C PRO A 801 21.97 -21.70 -23.36
N LYS A 802 21.48 -22.94 -23.27
CA LYS A 802 21.42 -23.88 -24.38
C LYS A 802 20.03 -23.97 -24.99
N THR A 803 19.00 -23.98 -24.15
CA THR A 803 17.62 -24.21 -24.59
C THR A 803 16.78 -22.92 -24.62
N GLY A 804 17.18 -21.88 -23.90
CA GLY A 804 16.37 -20.68 -23.68
C GLY A 804 15.18 -20.89 -22.74
N THR A 805 14.94 -22.11 -22.26
CA THR A 805 13.86 -22.43 -21.32
C THR A 805 14.20 -21.99 -19.90
N ALA A 806 13.22 -21.88 -19.01
CA ALA A 806 13.46 -21.52 -17.62
C ALA A 806 14.40 -22.54 -16.94
N SER A 807 15.40 -22.01 -16.23
CA SER A 807 16.31 -22.73 -15.35
C SER A 807 16.31 -22.04 -13.99
N PHE A 808 16.36 -22.83 -12.91
CA PHE A 808 16.11 -22.34 -11.56
C PHE A 808 17.30 -22.57 -10.62
N MET A 809 17.35 -21.74 -9.57
CA MET A 809 18.23 -21.90 -8.42
C MET A 809 17.38 -21.80 -7.14
N ASP A 810 17.83 -22.50 -6.10
CA ASP A 810 17.27 -22.50 -4.76
C ASP A 810 18.00 -21.46 -3.90
N GLY A 811 17.25 -20.59 -3.24
CA GLY A 811 17.71 -19.75 -2.16
C GLY A 811 17.16 -20.26 -0.84
N SER A 812 18.02 -20.73 0.05
CA SER A 812 17.60 -21.33 1.32
C SER A 812 18.43 -20.83 2.50
N PHE A 813 17.81 -20.82 3.68
CA PHE A 813 18.50 -20.49 4.92
C PHE A 813 19.44 -21.63 5.32
N THR A 814 20.70 -21.29 5.56
CA THR A 814 21.75 -22.23 5.93
C THR A 814 22.47 -21.78 7.20
N ALA A 815 23.13 -22.73 7.87
CA ALA A 815 24.07 -22.37 8.91
C ALA A 815 25.22 -21.52 8.32
N GLY A 816 25.77 -20.60 9.12
CA GLY A 816 26.95 -19.83 8.73
C GLY A 816 28.18 -20.71 8.40
N PRO A 817 29.23 -20.12 7.84
CA PRO A 817 30.53 -20.79 7.76
C PRO A 817 31.00 -21.24 9.15
N GLY A 818 31.82 -22.30 9.20
CA GLY A 818 32.43 -22.76 10.44
C GLY A 818 33.29 -21.67 11.12
N PRO A 819 33.77 -21.90 12.36
CA PRO A 819 34.57 -20.92 13.07
C PRO A 819 35.80 -20.50 12.25
N PRO A 820 36.18 -19.22 12.29
CA PRO A 820 37.35 -18.75 11.57
C PRO A 820 38.63 -19.42 12.13
N PRO A 821 39.69 -19.54 11.33
CA PRO A 821 41.00 -19.99 11.85
C PRO A 821 41.46 -19.10 13.01
N ASP A 822 42.04 -19.70 14.05
CA ASP A 822 42.52 -18.97 15.23
C ASP A 822 43.51 -17.86 14.84
N GLY A 823 43.24 -16.64 15.31
CA GLY A 823 44.07 -15.46 15.05
C GLY A 823 43.97 -14.89 13.62
N SER A 824 43.05 -15.40 12.79
CA SER A 824 42.78 -14.81 11.47
C SER A 824 42.00 -13.51 11.55
N TYR A 825 42.16 -12.68 10.53
CA TYR A 825 41.42 -11.45 10.33
C TYR A 825 40.39 -11.64 9.22
N LEU A 826 39.23 -11.03 9.39
CA LEU A 826 38.22 -10.90 8.37
C LEU A 826 38.53 -9.65 7.55
N SER A 827 38.91 -9.82 6.28
CA SER A 827 39.12 -8.72 5.33
C SER A 827 37.90 -8.59 4.45
N VAL A 828 37.22 -7.44 4.50
CA VAL A 828 36.03 -7.13 3.71
C VAL A 828 36.39 -6.12 2.63
N LEU A 829 36.20 -6.54 1.38
CA LEU A 829 36.24 -5.67 0.21
C LEU A 829 34.83 -5.06 0.02
N PRO A 830 34.70 -3.72 -0.06
CA PRO A 830 33.42 -3.06 -0.21
C PRO A 830 32.71 -3.42 -1.52
N PRO A 831 31.39 -3.20 -1.60
CA PRO A 831 30.61 -3.44 -2.82
C PRO A 831 31.20 -2.70 -4.03
N SER A 832 31.22 -3.36 -5.19
CA SER A 832 31.71 -2.74 -6.43
C SER A 832 31.04 -3.33 -7.67
N GLY A 833 30.73 -2.48 -8.66
CA GLY A 833 30.15 -2.90 -9.94
C GLY A 833 28.82 -3.65 -9.82
N GLY A 834 28.01 -3.30 -8.81
CA GLY A 834 26.75 -3.99 -8.52
C GLY A 834 26.92 -5.37 -7.89
N ASN A 835 28.07 -5.69 -7.29
CA ASN A 835 28.28 -6.89 -6.48
C ASN A 835 28.28 -6.52 -4.99
N ALA A 836 27.79 -7.42 -4.13
CA ALA A 836 27.91 -7.32 -2.68
C ALA A 836 29.39 -7.21 -2.25
N ALA A 837 29.59 -6.78 -1.00
CA ALA A 837 30.90 -6.84 -0.36
C ALA A 837 31.38 -8.29 -0.27
N ILE A 838 32.70 -8.50 -0.36
CA ILE A 838 33.31 -9.83 -0.33
C ILE A 838 34.24 -9.91 0.87
N ALA A 839 34.02 -10.90 1.73
CA ALA A 839 34.82 -11.17 2.91
C ALA A 839 35.70 -12.42 2.73
N ALA A 840 36.95 -12.32 3.19
CA ALA A 840 37.92 -13.40 3.17
C ALA A 840 38.74 -13.43 4.46
N PHE A 841 39.25 -14.61 4.84
CA PHE A 841 40.17 -14.74 5.96
C PHE A 841 41.61 -14.47 5.53
N VAL A 842 42.28 -13.57 6.24
CA VAL A 842 43.66 -13.16 6.00
C VAL A 842 44.49 -13.23 7.29
N GLY A 843 45.81 -13.07 7.16
CA GLY A 843 46.69 -12.90 8.32
C GLY A 843 46.52 -11.51 8.97
N PRO A 844 47.24 -11.22 10.06
CA PRO A 844 47.22 -9.90 10.68
C PRO A 844 47.62 -8.79 9.70
N PRO A 845 46.99 -7.58 9.78
CA PRO A 845 47.33 -6.46 8.91
C PRO A 845 48.77 -5.99 9.11
N ASP A 846 49.43 -5.63 8.00
CA ASP A 846 50.81 -5.12 8.00
C ASP A 846 50.92 -3.69 8.57
N HIS A 847 49.84 -2.92 8.55
CA HIS A 847 49.79 -1.49 8.89
C HIS A 847 48.90 -1.19 10.11
N LYS A 848 49.47 -1.31 11.33
CA LYS A 848 48.73 -1.05 12.60
C LYS A 848 48.51 0.43 12.90
N ASP A 849 49.10 1.33 12.13
CA ASP A 849 48.98 2.78 12.27
C ASP A 849 47.67 3.34 11.68
N GLN A 850 46.89 2.52 10.97
CA GLN A 850 45.58 2.88 10.40
C GLN A 850 44.41 2.20 11.12
N THR A 851 44.55 1.97 12.43
CA THR A 851 43.50 1.35 13.25
C THR A 851 42.53 2.39 13.79
N VAL A 852 41.25 2.18 13.54
CA VAL A 852 40.13 2.96 14.09
C VAL A 852 39.50 2.18 15.23
N THR A 853 39.21 2.89 16.33
CA THR A 853 38.48 2.30 17.47
C THR A 853 36.99 2.41 17.22
N VAL A 854 36.29 1.27 17.29
CA VAL A 854 34.83 1.17 17.16
C VAL A 854 34.24 0.87 18.54
N ARG A 855 33.17 1.57 18.92
CA ARG A 855 32.41 1.35 20.14
C ARG A 855 30.95 1.15 19.83
N THR A 856 30.29 0.22 20.50
CA THR A 856 28.82 0.11 20.45
C THR A 856 28.18 0.99 21.54
N LEU A 857 26.89 1.29 21.40
CA LEU A 857 26.13 1.93 22.48
C LEU A 857 26.04 1.07 23.76
N SER A 858 26.28 -0.24 23.66
CA SER A 858 26.39 -1.13 24.83
C SER A 858 27.79 -1.12 25.49
N GLY A 859 28.73 -0.35 24.95
CA GLY A 859 30.09 -0.20 25.49
C GLY A 859 31.09 -1.28 25.06
N GLN A 860 30.73 -2.15 24.12
CA GLN A 860 31.68 -3.08 23.51
C GLN A 860 32.65 -2.31 22.62
N THR A 861 33.92 -2.72 22.61
CA THR A 861 34.96 -2.08 21.79
C THR A 861 35.54 -3.07 20.80
N ALA A 862 35.74 -2.63 19.57
CA ALA A 862 36.40 -3.39 18.50
C ALA A 862 37.41 -2.50 17.76
N GLN A 863 38.24 -3.14 16.93
CA GLN A 863 39.23 -2.45 16.10
C GLN A 863 39.05 -2.85 14.65
N VAL A 864 39.00 -1.85 13.78
CA VAL A 864 39.06 -2.01 12.32
C VAL A 864 40.34 -1.37 11.81
N THR A 865 41.06 -2.09 10.97
CA THR A 865 42.31 -1.62 10.34
C THR A 865 42.08 -1.53 8.84
N GLU A 866 42.44 -0.41 8.25
CA GLU A 866 42.42 -0.24 6.80
C GLU A 866 43.64 -0.92 6.16
N ASP A 867 43.42 -1.68 5.09
CA ASP A 867 44.48 -2.25 4.25
C ASP A 867 44.15 -2.08 2.77
N GLY A 868 44.67 -1.00 2.18
CA GLY A 868 44.39 -0.63 0.80
C GLY A 868 42.92 -0.24 0.59
N ALA A 869 42.15 -1.13 -0.04
CA ALA A 869 40.72 -0.92 -0.28
C ALA A 869 39.82 -1.77 0.65
N THR A 870 40.40 -2.57 1.54
CA THR A 870 39.65 -3.45 2.44
C THR A 870 39.66 -2.95 3.88
N ALA A 871 38.62 -3.31 4.61
CA ALA A 871 38.53 -3.16 6.05
C ALA A 871 38.81 -4.50 6.72
N GLN A 872 39.73 -4.52 7.69
CA GLN A 872 40.13 -5.74 8.40
C GLN A 872 39.77 -5.66 9.88
N ALA A 873 39.14 -6.71 10.40
CA ALA A 873 38.87 -6.87 11.83
C ALA A 873 39.25 -8.29 12.29
N LEU A 874 39.47 -8.50 13.59
CA LEU A 874 39.73 -9.84 14.10
C LEU A 874 38.49 -10.72 13.81
N ALA A 875 38.67 -11.89 13.19
CA ALA A 875 37.54 -12.68 12.72
C ALA A 875 36.65 -13.21 13.85
N SER A 876 37.18 -13.31 15.07
CA SER A 876 36.48 -13.71 16.29
C SER A 876 35.89 -12.53 17.09
N ASP A 877 36.01 -11.30 16.60
CA ASP A 877 35.51 -10.11 17.31
C ASP A 877 33.96 -10.15 17.42
N PRO A 878 33.37 -9.86 18.59
CA PRO A 878 31.93 -9.95 18.79
C PRO A 878 31.13 -8.82 18.13
N VAL A 879 31.79 -7.74 17.69
CA VAL A 879 31.15 -6.61 16.99
C VAL A 879 31.41 -6.71 15.50
N LEU A 880 32.68 -6.81 15.09
CA LEU A 880 33.11 -6.73 13.68
C LEU A 880 33.46 -8.08 13.05
N GLY A 881 33.54 -9.16 13.84
CA GLY A 881 33.96 -10.46 13.34
C GLY A 881 32.92 -11.16 12.46
N LEU A 882 33.25 -12.38 12.04
CA LEU A 882 32.42 -13.22 11.15
C LEU A 882 31.01 -13.44 11.69
N ASN A 883 30.88 -13.55 13.02
CA ASN A 883 29.63 -13.71 13.77
C ASN A 883 29.35 -12.48 14.64
N GLY A 884 29.86 -11.30 14.26
CA GLY A 884 29.69 -10.04 14.99
C GLY A 884 28.27 -9.45 14.88
N ALA A 885 28.07 -8.21 15.34
CA ALA A 885 26.79 -7.51 15.21
C ALA A 885 26.48 -7.12 13.74
N SER A 886 25.20 -6.90 13.42
CA SER A 886 24.77 -6.51 12.06
C SER A 886 25.34 -5.15 11.66
N GLU A 887 25.26 -4.18 12.56
CA GLU A 887 25.83 -2.83 12.39
C GLU A 887 27.35 -2.88 12.21
N GLY A 888 28.04 -3.83 12.84
CA GLY A 888 29.47 -4.02 12.69
C GLY A 888 29.85 -4.59 11.32
N ALA A 889 29.09 -5.56 10.82
CA ALA A 889 29.24 -6.08 9.47
C ALA A 889 28.91 -5.02 8.40
N ALA A 890 27.88 -4.20 8.63
CA ALA A 890 27.51 -3.10 7.76
C ALA A 890 28.58 -2.00 7.73
N LEU A 891 29.21 -1.69 8.87
CA LEU A 891 30.38 -0.80 8.92
C LEU A 891 31.53 -1.31 8.05
N LEU A 892 31.82 -2.62 8.07
CA LEU A 892 32.86 -3.19 7.23
C LEU A 892 32.50 -3.13 5.73
N ARG A 893 31.23 -3.38 5.38
CA ARG A 893 30.68 -3.23 4.02
C ARG A 893 30.87 -1.80 3.52
N ASP A 894 30.53 -0.82 4.34
CA ASP A 894 30.47 0.60 3.97
C ASP A 894 31.73 1.39 4.38
N PHE A 895 32.84 0.70 4.70
CA PHE A 895 34.01 1.32 5.29
C PHE A 895 34.58 2.52 4.50
N PRO A 896 34.59 2.56 3.15
CA PRO A 896 35.02 3.76 2.42
C PRO A 896 34.20 5.01 2.76
N LYS A 897 32.88 4.87 2.93
CA LYS A 897 31.97 5.95 3.37
C LYS A 897 32.28 6.36 4.81
N ILE A 898 32.50 5.37 5.69
CA ILE A 898 32.83 5.61 7.10
C ILE A 898 34.20 6.30 7.26
N LYS A 899 35.18 5.96 6.42
CA LYS A 899 36.47 6.64 6.39
C LYS A 899 36.30 8.11 6.01
N GLN A 900 35.46 8.42 5.02
CA GLN A 900 35.16 9.80 4.66
C GLN A 900 34.52 10.55 5.84
N LEU A 901 33.56 9.92 6.53
CA LEU A 901 32.91 10.46 7.73
C LEU A 901 33.94 10.82 8.84
N LEU A 902 34.90 9.93 9.10
CA LEU A 902 35.99 10.16 10.06
C LEU A 902 36.90 11.32 9.65
N LEU A 903 37.25 11.40 8.36
CA LEU A 903 38.06 12.49 7.84
C LEU A 903 37.33 13.84 7.94
N GLU A 904 36.01 13.86 7.78
CA GLU A 904 35.18 15.05 7.95
C GLU A 904 35.12 15.47 9.41
N ALA A 905 34.78 14.55 10.33
CA ALA A 905 34.77 14.83 11.77
C ALA A 905 36.14 15.34 12.27
N GLY A 906 37.23 14.68 11.87
CA GLY A 906 38.59 15.06 12.26
C GLY A 906 39.08 16.39 11.68
N LYS A 907 38.45 16.92 10.62
CA LYS A 907 38.74 18.26 10.08
C LYS A 907 38.09 19.37 10.89
N VAL A 908 36.88 19.16 11.39
CA VAL A 908 36.09 20.22 12.06
C VAL A 908 36.55 20.45 13.50
N LYS A 909 36.80 19.37 14.26
CA LYS A 909 37.29 19.39 15.65
C LYS A 909 36.49 20.30 16.58
N ASP A 910 35.17 20.17 16.52
CA ASP A 910 34.23 20.98 17.30
C ASP A 910 33.47 20.17 18.37
N GLY A 911 33.86 18.92 18.60
CA GLY A 911 33.20 18.02 19.56
C GLY A 911 31.87 17.44 19.07
N THR A 912 31.46 17.70 17.84
CA THR A 912 30.23 17.11 17.27
C THR A 912 30.46 15.69 16.74
N LEU A 913 29.38 14.94 16.64
CA LEU A 913 29.33 13.63 16.00
C LEU A 913 28.87 13.78 14.55
N HIS A 914 29.65 13.30 13.60
CA HIS A 914 29.20 13.17 12.22
C HIS A 914 28.60 11.80 12.02
N ALA A 915 27.33 11.72 11.62
CA ALA A 915 26.61 10.47 11.52
C ALA A 915 26.17 10.16 10.08
N THR A 916 26.11 8.87 9.79
CA THR A 916 25.57 8.32 8.55
C THR A 916 24.76 7.06 8.82
N ALA A 917 23.80 6.77 7.94
CA ALA A 917 23.12 5.48 7.87
C ALA A 917 24.08 4.37 7.41
N LEU A 918 23.86 3.16 7.96
CA LEU A 918 24.44 1.89 7.52
C LEU A 918 23.39 1.03 6.79
N GLY A 919 22.51 1.65 6.01
CA GLY A 919 21.30 1.02 5.49
C GLY A 919 20.31 0.70 6.60
N ASP A 920 19.62 -0.44 6.50
CA ASP A 920 18.65 -0.91 7.52
C ASP A 920 19.33 -1.59 8.72
N ASP A 921 20.67 -1.60 8.75
CA ASP A 921 21.47 -2.31 9.74
C ASP A 921 21.96 -1.42 10.89
N GLY A 922 21.60 -0.13 10.90
CA GLY A 922 21.94 0.81 11.97
C GLY A 922 22.52 2.14 11.50
N ALA A 923 23.25 2.80 12.38
CA ALA A 923 23.94 4.06 12.09
C ALA A 923 25.37 4.06 12.66
N ALA A 924 26.25 4.78 11.98
CA ALA A 924 27.62 5.05 12.44
C ALA A 924 27.77 6.54 12.75
N LEU A 925 28.38 6.84 13.90
CA LEU A 925 28.68 8.20 14.34
C LEU A 925 30.20 8.33 14.56
N ALA A 926 30.85 9.23 13.83
CA ALA A 926 32.26 9.55 13.95
C ALA A 926 32.48 10.74 14.88
N ALA A 927 33.34 10.55 15.87
CA ALA A 927 33.85 11.62 16.73
C ALA A 927 35.12 12.25 16.16
N ASP A 928 35.44 13.46 16.59
CA ASP A 928 36.62 14.21 16.14
C ASP A 928 37.96 13.63 16.63
N ASP A 929 37.93 12.76 17.64
CA ASP A 929 39.08 12.01 18.15
C ASP A 929 39.39 10.74 17.34
N GLY A 930 38.61 10.46 16.28
CA GLY A 930 38.76 9.30 15.42
C GLY A 930 38.05 8.04 15.94
N THR A 931 37.25 8.13 17.00
CA THR A 931 36.39 7.04 17.47
C THR A 931 35.13 6.93 16.62
N LEU A 932 34.72 5.70 16.30
CA LEU A 932 33.41 5.39 15.72
C LEU A 932 32.48 4.83 16.80
N ILE A 933 31.23 5.27 16.79
CA ILE A 933 30.15 4.76 17.62
C ILE A 933 29.12 4.11 16.71
N LEU A 934 28.75 2.87 17.00
CA LEU A 934 27.72 2.15 16.28
C LEU A 934 26.42 2.10 17.09
N ALA A 935 25.34 2.50 16.43
CA ALA A 935 23.98 2.35 16.93
C ALA A 935 23.28 1.23 16.16
N SER A 936 22.67 0.31 16.89
CA SER A 936 21.91 -0.80 16.33
C SER A 936 20.61 -0.30 15.66
N PRO A 937 20.00 -1.05 14.74
CA PRO A 937 18.87 -0.56 13.95
C PRO A 937 17.64 -0.19 14.80
N GLY A 938 17.37 -0.90 15.90
CA GLY A 938 16.27 -0.57 16.82
C GLY A 938 16.58 0.50 17.88
N ASN A 939 17.71 1.21 17.78
CA ASN A 939 18.07 2.24 18.75
C ASN A 939 17.52 3.62 18.36
N ALA A 940 16.99 4.37 19.33
CA ALA A 940 16.48 5.73 19.12
C ALA A 940 17.50 6.69 18.45
N ILE A 941 18.80 6.49 18.67
CA ILE A 941 19.87 7.24 17.99
C ILE A 941 19.85 6.99 16.48
N THR A 942 19.71 5.74 16.05
CA THR A 942 19.61 5.39 14.62
C THR A 942 18.46 6.14 13.97
N ASN A 943 17.31 6.23 14.63
CA ASN A 943 16.11 6.87 14.10
C ASN A 943 16.30 8.38 13.92
N ARG A 944 17.03 9.00 14.85
CA ARG A 944 17.40 10.42 14.73
C ARG A 944 18.37 10.64 13.58
N VAL A 945 19.33 9.73 13.38
CA VAL A 945 20.24 9.78 12.23
C VAL A 945 19.47 9.64 10.91
N LEU A 946 18.60 8.65 10.78
CA LEU A 946 17.83 8.42 9.55
C LEU A 946 16.88 9.59 9.23
N ARG A 947 16.21 10.14 10.25
CA ARG A 947 15.37 11.34 10.10
C ARG A 947 16.17 12.54 9.61
N ALA A 948 17.35 12.77 10.22
CA ALA A 948 18.22 13.88 9.88
C ALA A 948 18.76 13.81 8.45
N LEU A 949 18.97 12.60 7.94
CA LEU A 949 19.41 12.35 6.56
C LEU A 949 18.26 12.45 5.56
N GLY A 950 17.02 12.19 5.99
CA GLY A 950 15.85 12.14 5.12
C GLY A 950 16.07 11.19 3.94
N PRO A 951 15.75 11.59 2.70
CA PRO A 951 15.98 10.74 1.53
C PRO A 951 17.46 10.55 1.17
N ASP A 952 18.37 11.43 1.62
CA ASP A 952 19.82 11.33 1.33
C ASP A 952 20.52 10.43 2.36
N THR A 953 20.21 9.14 2.33
CA THR A 953 20.85 8.14 3.21
C THR A 953 22.36 7.99 2.97
N ASN A 954 22.89 8.54 1.87
CA ASN A 954 24.31 8.63 1.58
C ASN A 954 24.98 9.88 2.15
N GLY A 955 24.19 10.86 2.60
CA GLY A 955 24.64 12.08 3.20
C GLY A 955 25.31 11.89 4.57
N THR A 956 25.67 13.02 5.15
CA THR A 956 26.19 13.11 6.51
C THR A 956 25.35 14.12 7.27
N ALA A 957 24.85 13.69 8.41
CA ALA A 957 24.17 14.55 9.38
C ALA A 957 25.14 14.84 10.53
N VAL A 958 25.08 16.04 11.09
CA VAL A 958 25.92 16.42 12.23
C VAL A 958 25.06 16.42 13.48
N PHE A 959 25.61 15.98 14.61
CA PHE A 959 24.91 15.82 15.88
C PHE A 959 25.73 16.36 17.05
N ASP A 960 25.06 16.94 18.03
CA ASP A 960 25.64 17.27 19.34
C ASP A 960 25.22 16.22 20.39
N ILE A 961 26.07 16.02 21.40
CA ILE A 961 25.84 15.05 22.47
C ILE A 961 25.15 15.74 23.64
N LEU A 962 23.86 15.46 23.83
CA LEU A 962 23.08 16.07 24.91
C LEU A 962 23.37 15.45 26.27
N LYS A 963 23.53 14.12 26.28
CA LYS A 963 23.82 13.32 27.47
C LYS A 963 24.80 12.24 27.10
N GLN A 964 25.75 12.01 28.00
CA GLN A 964 26.77 10.98 27.82
C GLN A 964 26.94 10.20 29.11
N HIS A 965 26.86 8.88 29.02
CA HIS A 965 27.24 7.98 30.11
C HIS A 965 28.49 7.20 29.70
N GLN A 966 29.58 7.34 30.47
CA GLN A 966 30.85 6.63 30.23
C GLN A 966 31.46 6.81 28.82
N GLY A 967 31.25 7.97 28.21
CA GLY A 967 31.75 8.22 26.86
C GLY A 967 30.81 7.75 25.73
N ILE A 968 29.64 7.21 26.07
CA ILE A 968 28.61 6.78 25.11
C ILE A 968 27.45 7.79 25.13
N PRO A 969 27.01 8.31 23.98
CA PRO A 969 25.86 9.20 23.92
C PRO A 969 24.59 8.44 24.31
N ASP A 970 23.87 8.95 25.31
CA ASP A 970 22.52 8.48 25.66
C ASP A 970 21.47 9.19 24.81
N ASP A 971 21.80 10.37 24.28
CA ASP A 971 20.87 11.30 23.65
C ASP A 971 21.66 12.24 22.71
N ILE A 972 21.19 12.41 21.46
CA ILE A 972 21.85 13.26 20.45
C ILE A 972 20.87 14.25 19.80
N GLU A 973 21.34 15.42 19.42
CA GLU A 973 20.52 16.44 18.73
C GLU A 973 21.11 16.78 17.37
N GLN A 974 20.26 16.82 16.33
CA GLN A 974 20.70 17.17 14.99
C GLN A 974 21.18 18.62 14.96
N VAL A 975 22.25 18.83 14.21
CA VAL A 975 22.87 20.12 13.90
C VAL A 975 22.58 20.46 12.45
N ASP A 976 21.74 21.46 12.21
CA ASP A 976 21.62 22.06 10.89
C ASP A 976 22.89 22.87 10.57
N THR A 977 23.63 22.46 9.55
CA THR A 977 24.92 23.07 9.15
C THR A 977 24.79 24.15 8.07
N THR A 978 23.58 24.45 7.59
CA THR A 978 23.35 25.32 6.43
C THR A 978 23.79 26.77 6.66
N PRO A 979 24.73 27.39 5.95
CA PRO A 979 25.24 28.73 6.30
C PRO A 979 24.13 29.80 6.46
N LEU A 980 24.09 30.53 7.58
CA LEU A 980 23.18 31.67 7.76
C LEU A 980 23.93 32.98 7.51
N THR A 981 23.41 33.81 6.60
CA THR A 981 23.98 35.13 6.30
C THR A 981 23.05 36.23 6.79
N PRO A 982 23.48 37.13 7.70
CA PRO A 982 22.67 38.26 8.12
C PRO A 982 22.25 39.13 6.93
N THR A 983 20.95 39.38 6.76
CA THR A 983 20.41 40.23 5.69
C THR A 983 20.17 41.67 6.14
N SER A 984 20.11 41.91 7.45
CA SER A 984 19.99 43.26 8.00
C SER A 984 20.65 43.41 9.37
N THR A 985 20.72 44.66 9.85
CA THR A 985 21.21 44.96 11.20
C THR A 985 20.32 44.32 12.28
N PRO A 986 20.91 43.80 13.37
CA PRO A 986 20.18 43.29 14.53
C PRO A 986 19.24 44.34 15.14
N THR A 987 18.05 43.93 15.55
CA THR A 987 17.07 44.77 16.24
C THR A 987 16.67 44.14 17.57
N THR A 988 16.58 44.94 18.63
CA THR A 988 16.10 44.44 19.93
C THR A 988 14.60 44.63 20.06
N MET A 989 13.87 43.57 20.37
CA MET A 989 12.42 43.61 20.61
C MET A 989 12.00 42.54 21.63
N PHE A 990 10.72 42.49 21.96
CA PHE A 990 10.17 41.47 22.86
C PHE A 990 9.93 40.16 22.10
N LEU A 991 10.26 39.03 22.71
CA LEU A 991 10.13 37.70 22.12
C LEU A 991 8.71 37.44 21.60
N GLY A 992 7.69 37.81 22.39
CA GLY A 992 6.29 37.68 21.98
C GLY A 992 5.85 38.61 20.85
N THR A 993 6.64 39.64 20.53
CA THR A 993 6.46 40.47 19.33
C THR A 993 7.07 39.78 18.10
N VAL A 994 8.25 39.17 18.25
CA VAL A 994 8.94 38.45 17.15
C VAL A 994 8.08 37.31 16.65
N LEU A 995 7.61 36.46 17.56
CA LEU A 995 6.85 35.26 17.23
C LEU A 995 5.46 35.54 16.63
N ARG A 996 5.03 36.81 16.64
CA ARG A 996 3.76 37.27 16.06
C ARG A 996 3.94 38.18 14.85
N MET A 997 5.17 38.39 14.36
CA MET A 997 5.34 39.20 13.16
C MET A 997 4.82 38.42 11.93
N PRO A 998 3.92 39.01 11.13
CA PRO A 998 3.47 38.39 9.90
C PRO A 998 4.60 38.34 8.86
N GLY A 999 4.62 37.28 8.05
CA GLY A 999 5.60 37.10 6.96
C GLY A 999 6.97 36.57 7.39
N ILE A 1000 7.06 35.93 8.56
CA ILE A 1000 8.24 35.15 8.94
C ILE A 1000 8.06 33.72 8.43
N ASP A 1001 9.01 33.24 7.64
CA ASP A 1001 9.00 31.87 7.10
C ASP A 1001 9.73 30.89 8.03
N GLY A 1002 10.56 31.39 8.96
CA GLY A 1002 11.21 30.57 9.98
C GLY A 1002 11.90 31.38 11.10
N VAL A 1003 12.00 30.79 12.29
CA VAL A 1003 12.64 31.40 13.47
C VAL A 1003 13.72 30.48 14.03
N TYR A 1004 14.96 30.96 14.05
CA TYR A 1004 16.10 30.32 14.69
C TYR A 1004 16.34 30.93 16.08
N PHE A 1005 16.51 30.11 17.10
CA PHE A 1005 16.94 30.56 18.42
C PHE A 1005 18.44 30.33 18.60
N SER A 1006 19.16 31.38 19.00
CA SER A 1006 20.52 31.20 19.49
C SER A 1006 20.49 30.38 20.80
N PRO A 1007 21.57 29.68 21.15
CA PRO A 1007 21.53 28.72 22.23
C PRO A 1007 21.71 29.40 23.56
N ALA A 1008 22.41 30.54 23.58
CA ALA A 1008 22.39 31.44 24.71
C ALA A 1008 20.95 31.83 25.11
N LEU A 1009 20.02 31.90 24.15
CA LEU A 1009 18.60 32.13 24.43
C LEU A 1009 17.89 30.84 24.85
N ARG A 1010 18.07 29.70 24.16
CA ARG A 1010 17.48 28.41 24.57
C ARG A 1010 17.89 28.01 25.99
N THR A 1011 19.18 28.07 26.31
CA THR A 1011 19.71 27.81 27.66
C THR A 1011 19.09 28.75 28.70
N ALA A 1012 18.93 30.03 28.37
CA ALA A 1012 18.31 31.00 29.28
C ALA A 1012 16.80 30.77 29.47
N LEU A 1013 16.14 30.13 28.51
CA LEU A 1013 14.70 29.85 28.51
C LEU A 1013 14.36 28.45 29.03
N HIS A 1014 15.35 27.59 29.29
CA HIS A 1014 15.15 26.18 29.65
C HIS A 1014 14.20 25.44 28.70
N LEU A 1015 14.28 25.74 27.40
CA LEU A 1015 13.40 25.10 26.41
C LEU A 1015 13.78 23.63 26.26
N ALA A 1016 12.76 22.77 26.29
CA ALA A 1016 12.89 21.40 25.81
C ALA A 1016 13.17 21.42 24.30
N ASN A 1017 13.85 20.39 23.80
CA ASN A 1017 14.16 20.25 22.39
C ASN A 1017 12.88 19.89 21.60
N GLY A 1018 12.83 20.32 20.34
CA GLY A 1018 11.65 20.20 19.47
C GLY A 1018 11.02 21.54 19.08
N PRO A 1019 9.87 21.49 18.35
CA PRO A 1019 9.16 22.67 17.89
C PRO A 1019 8.75 23.55 19.08
N ILE A 1020 9.16 24.81 19.02
CA ILE A 1020 8.88 25.78 20.08
C ILE A 1020 7.47 26.32 19.86
N VAL A 1021 6.54 25.89 20.71
CA VAL A 1021 5.19 26.46 20.77
C VAL A 1021 5.30 27.90 21.27
N PRO A 1022 5.02 28.93 20.44
CA PRO A 1022 5.22 30.33 20.80
C PRO A 1022 4.54 30.75 22.11
N GLU A 1023 3.41 30.12 22.44
CA GLU A 1023 2.59 30.36 23.62
C GLU A 1023 3.29 29.91 24.93
N SER A 1024 4.25 28.98 24.84
CA SER A 1024 5.02 28.48 25.99
C SER A 1024 6.15 29.43 26.43
N LEU A 1025 6.48 30.43 25.61
CA LEU A 1025 7.61 31.32 25.84
C LEU A 1025 7.19 32.59 26.59
N PRO A 1026 7.99 33.09 27.56
CA PRO A 1026 7.67 34.35 28.23
C PRO A 1026 7.72 35.52 27.23
N PRO A 1027 6.58 36.17 26.92
CA PRO A 1027 6.50 37.11 25.80
C PRO A 1027 7.27 38.41 26.05
N THR A 1028 7.61 38.70 27.32
CA THR A 1028 8.25 39.94 27.78
C THR A 1028 9.78 39.88 27.79
N ILE A 1029 10.39 38.76 27.37
CA ILE A 1029 11.85 38.66 27.29
C ILE A 1029 12.34 39.52 26.13
N ARG A 1030 13.30 40.40 26.41
CA ARG A 1030 13.96 41.16 25.35
C ARG A 1030 14.96 40.28 24.64
N VAL A 1031 14.85 40.27 23.32
CA VAL A 1031 15.68 39.48 22.42
C VAL A 1031 16.24 40.37 21.32
N THR A 1032 17.43 40.03 20.84
CA THR A 1032 18.05 40.58 19.64
C THR A 1032 17.64 39.71 18.45
N VAL A 1033 16.99 40.29 17.47
CA VAL A 1033 16.50 39.65 16.25
C VAL A 1033 17.36 40.07 15.08
N VAL A 1034 17.89 39.11 14.34
CA VAL A 1034 18.69 39.31 13.15
C VAL A 1034 18.00 38.60 12.00
N PRO A 1035 17.43 39.34 11.04
CA PRO A 1035 17.04 38.76 9.76
C PRO A 1035 18.24 38.11 9.09
N VAL A 1036 18.08 36.87 8.65
CA VAL A 1036 19.09 36.06 7.99
C VAL A 1036 18.51 35.49 6.69
N SER A 1037 19.38 35.26 5.71
CA SER A 1037 19.10 34.39 4.58
C SER A 1037 19.80 33.06 4.81
N ILE A 1038 19.08 31.97 4.59
CA ILE A 1038 19.67 30.64 4.49
C ILE A 1038 20.48 30.61 3.19
N GLY A 1039 21.77 30.34 3.29
CA GLY A 1039 22.59 30.04 2.12
C GLY A 1039 22.00 28.83 1.43
N HIS A 1040 21.85 28.88 0.10
CA HIS A 1040 21.17 27.85 -0.67
C HIS A 1040 21.83 26.49 -0.42
N ASP A 1041 21.21 25.66 0.43
CA ASP A 1041 21.50 24.24 0.46
C ASP A 1041 20.61 23.62 -0.61
N PRO A 1042 21.17 23.00 -1.67
CA PRO A 1042 20.37 22.24 -2.62
C PRO A 1042 19.53 21.12 -1.98
N ARG A 1043 19.78 20.77 -0.71
CA ARG A 1043 18.94 19.87 0.10
C ARG A 1043 17.74 20.55 0.78
N ALA A 1044 17.73 21.89 0.87
CA ALA A 1044 16.69 22.67 1.57
C ALA A 1044 15.56 23.17 0.65
N ASP A 1045 15.52 22.73 -0.62
CA ASP A 1045 14.38 22.99 -1.51
C ASP A 1045 13.11 22.22 -1.09
N SER A 1046 13.21 21.27 -0.13
CA SER A 1046 12.04 20.77 0.60
C SER A 1046 11.82 21.61 1.87
N THR A 1047 10.70 22.31 1.92
CA THR A 1047 10.37 23.34 2.92
C THR A 1047 10.00 22.79 4.32
N THR A 1048 10.72 21.79 4.83
CA THR A 1048 10.58 21.29 6.21
C THR A 1048 11.89 21.34 7.00
N ALA A 1049 12.75 22.33 6.70
CA ALA A 1049 13.76 22.77 7.66
C ALA A 1049 13.07 23.38 8.90
N GLN A 1050 12.58 22.51 9.79
CA GLN A 1050 12.23 22.86 11.16
C GLN A 1050 13.57 23.10 11.88
N PRO A 1051 13.86 24.34 12.33
CA PRO A 1051 15.18 24.66 12.84
C PRO A 1051 15.42 24.06 14.23
N ASP A 1052 16.20 22.98 14.27
CA ASP A 1052 16.86 22.51 15.49
C ASP A 1052 18.29 23.13 15.61
N ILE A 1053 18.43 24.00 16.64
CA ILE A 1053 19.58 24.68 17.32
C ILE A 1053 20.86 25.10 16.54
N ARG A 1054 21.40 26.32 16.80
CA ARG A 1054 22.82 26.74 16.49
C ARG A 1054 23.40 27.85 17.38
N THR A 1055 24.71 27.86 17.75
CA THR A 1055 25.50 28.94 18.46
C THR A 1055 26.48 29.71 17.55
N TYR A 1056 27.21 30.71 18.09
CA TYR A 1056 28.16 31.58 17.36
C TYR A 1056 29.51 31.75 18.10
N GLU A 1057 30.63 31.34 17.50
CA GLU A 1057 32.02 31.61 17.98
C GLU A 1057 33.05 31.68 16.82
N GLY A 1058 33.98 32.64 16.86
CA GLY A 1058 35.18 32.62 16.00
C GLY A 1058 35.01 32.97 14.51
N ALA A 1059 34.04 33.82 14.15
CA ALA A 1059 33.67 34.18 12.76
C ALA A 1059 32.94 33.06 11.97
N GLN A 1060 32.43 32.03 12.66
CA GLN A 1060 31.54 30.99 12.10
C GLN A 1060 30.43 30.63 13.13
N TRP A 1061 29.25 30.20 12.65
CA TRP A 1061 28.18 29.66 13.51
C TRP A 1061 28.51 28.18 13.85
N ARG A 1062 28.41 27.75 15.11
CA ARG A 1062 28.75 26.41 15.66
C ARG A 1062 27.78 26.01 16.79
N LEU A 1063 27.44 24.74 17.04
CA LEU A 1063 26.47 24.34 18.09
C LEU A 1063 26.93 24.47 19.55
N ALA A 1064 25.99 24.23 20.48
CA ALA A 1064 25.96 24.77 21.83
C ALA A 1064 26.46 23.78 22.86
N SER A 1065 27.75 23.87 23.19
CA SER A 1065 28.31 23.00 24.22
C SER A 1065 27.65 23.24 25.59
N THR A 1066 27.09 22.18 26.16
CA THR A 1066 26.74 22.11 27.57
C THR A 1066 27.93 21.57 28.39
N ALA A 1067 28.52 22.50 29.17
CA ALA A 1067 29.25 22.31 30.45
C ALA A 1067 30.79 22.08 30.46
N GLY A 1068 31.50 22.93 31.23
CA GLY A 1068 32.82 22.64 31.80
C GLY A 1068 33.64 23.85 32.34
N LEU A 1069 33.46 24.21 33.62
CA LEU A 1069 34.35 25.10 34.39
C LEU A 1069 35.79 24.54 34.50
N ILE A 1070 36.83 25.39 34.42
CA ILE A 1070 37.99 25.56 35.37
C ILE A 1070 38.98 26.64 34.85
N HIS A 1071 39.49 27.45 35.79
CA HIS A 1071 40.50 28.53 35.67
C HIS A 1071 41.82 28.18 34.96
N ALA A 1072 42.36 29.12 34.15
CA ALA A 1072 43.79 29.45 34.14
C ALA A 1072 44.07 30.87 33.58
N THR A 1073 44.82 31.66 34.34
CA THR A 1073 45.40 32.96 34.00
C THR A 1073 46.45 32.87 32.89
N GLY A 1074 46.44 33.80 31.93
CA GLY A 1074 47.58 33.97 31.02
C GLY A 1074 47.42 35.14 30.05
N LYS A 1075 48.14 36.24 30.31
CA LYS A 1075 48.39 37.32 29.35
C LYS A 1075 49.27 36.78 28.21
N SER A 1076 48.90 37.03 26.96
CA SER A 1076 49.87 37.26 25.89
C SER A 1076 49.25 37.96 24.68
N SER A 1077 49.99 38.94 24.20
CA SER A 1077 49.77 39.86 23.08
C SER A 1077 50.10 39.21 21.73
N CYS A 1078 49.35 39.56 20.68
CA CYS A 1078 49.82 39.45 19.29
C CYS A 1078 50.37 40.80 18.79
N PRO A 1079 51.52 40.84 18.08
CA PRO A 1079 52.02 42.01 17.37
C PRO A 1079 51.46 42.10 15.92
N PRO A 1080 51.61 43.24 15.23
CA PRO A 1080 50.93 43.50 13.96
C PRO A 1080 51.74 43.05 12.73
N PHE A 1081 51.03 42.67 11.67
CA PHE A 1081 51.58 42.55 10.32
C PHE A 1081 51.39 43.87 9.55
N THR A 1082 52.50 44.37 9.01
CA THR A 1082 52.64 45.56 8.17
C THR A 1082 52.65 45.22 6.68
N GLY A 1083 52.12 46.14 5.88
CA GLY A 1083 52.52 46.41 4.48
C GLY A 1083 51.46 46.02 3.43
N GLY A 1084 51.08 46.85 2.47
CA GLY A 1084 51.52 48.20 2.09
C GLY A 1084 51.16 48.50 0.62
N GLY A 1085 50.87 49.78 0.32
CA GLY A 1085 50.83 50.42 -1.02
C GLY A 1085 49.47 50.30 -1.74
N GLY A 1086 48.72 51.36 -2.09
CA GLY A 1086 49.06 52.66 -2.72
C GLY A 1086 48.40 52.66 -4.12
N LEU A 1087 47.80 53.69 -4.73
CA LEU A 1087 47.69 55.15 -4.57
C LEU A 1087 46.49 55.63 -5.46
N VAL A 1088 45.75 56.65 -4.97
CA VAL A 1088 45.31 57.91 -5.63
C VAL A 1088 44.49 57.90 -6.95
N ASN A 1089 43.26 58.46 -6.89
CA ASN A 1089 42.90 59.73 -7.57
C ASN A 1089 41.53 60.30 -7.14
N VAL A 1090 41.46 61.63 -7.05
CA VAL A 1090 40.33 62.55 -6.73
C VAL A 1090 40.29 63.55 -7.91
N PRO A 1091 39.15 64.05 -8.46
CA PRO A 1091 38.53 65.26 -7.88
C PRO A 1091 37.05 65.62 -8.20
N GLY A 1092 36.51 66.54 -7.38
CA GLY A 1092 35.48 67.53 -7.75
C GLY A 1092 34.14 67.33 -7.01
N ALA A 1093 33.65 68.10 -6.03
CA ALA A 1093 33.60 69.55 -5.73
C ALA A 1093 32.20 70.18 -5.98
N ASN A 1094 31.74 70.88 -4.93
CA ASN A 1094 30.80 72.01 -4.86
C ASN A 1094 29.29 71.79 -4.61
N GLY A 1095 28.81 72.43 -3.53
CA GLY A 1095 27.40 72.75 -3.29
C GLY A 1095 27.10 73.19 -1.84
N SER A 1096 27.27 74.48 -1.54
CA SER A 1096 27.07 75.14 -0.24
C SER A 1096 25.61 75.52 0.09
N GLY A 1097 25.22 75.50 1.38
CA GLY A 1097 24.08 76.27 1.90
C GLY A 1097 23.71 75.98 3.38
N THR A 1098 23.77 76.99 4.24
CA THR A 1098 23.35 77.06 5.68
C THR A 1098 22.30 78.20 5.85
N PRO A 1099 21.61 78.42 7.00
CA PRO A 1099 21.11 77.52 8.07
C PRO A 1099 19.67 77.84 8.60
N SER A 1100 19.22 77.06 9.61
CA SER A 1100 18.26 77.35 10.74
C SER A 1100 16.74 77.11 10.59
N PRO A 1101 15.98 76.89 11.70
CA PRO A 1101 16.31 76.27 13.00
C PRO A 1101 15.32 75.14 13.42
N SER A 1102 15.67 74.42 14.49
CA SER A 1102 14.89 73.37 15.17
C SER A 1102 13.47 73.80 15.62
N PRO A 1103 12.56 72.81 15.79
CA PRO A 1103 12.19 72.47 17.17
C PRO A 1103 12.22 70.97 17.49
N SER A 1104 12.41 70.70 18.78
CA SER A 1104 12.51 69.42 19.49
C SER A 1104 11.16 68.66 19.60
N PRO A 1105 11.15 67.42 20.14
CA PRO A 1105 10.60 66.25 19.46
C PRO A 1105 9.20 65.84 19.94
N SER A 1106 8.53 65.01 19.14
CA SER A 1106 7.43 64.13 19.58
C SER A 1106 7.87 62.66 19.45
N PRO A 1107 7.47 61.77 20.37
CA PRO A 1107 7.93 60.39 20.39
C PRO A 1107 7.28 59.61 19.25
N THR A 1108 8.05 59.28 18.21
CA THR A 1108 7.64 58.31 17.19
C THR A 1108 7.69 56.91 17.78
N THR A 1109 6.51 56.29 17.90
CA THR A 1109 6.32 54.85 17.94
C THR A 1109 7.04 54.21 16.75
N PRO A 1110 7.78 53.10 16.94
CA PRO A 1110 8.41 52.41 15.83
C PRO A 1110 7.32 51.85 14.90
N SER A 1111 7.31 52.34 13.66
CA SER A 1111 6.57 51.76 12.56
C SER A 1111 7.18 50.39 12.27
N THR A 1112 6.46 49.32 12.63
CA THR A 1112 6.77 47.96 12.20
C THR A 1112 6.31 47.81 10.76
N SER A 1113 7.24 47.96 9.82
CA SER A 1113 7.02 47.54 8.44
C SER A 1113 6.86 46.02 8.43
N PRO A 1114 5.89 45.44 7.69
CA PRO A 1114 5.79 43.99 7.55
C PRO A 1114 7.09 43.43 6.97
N ALA A 1115 7.51 42.26 7.46
CA ALA A 1115 8.66 41.55 6.92
C ALA A 1115 8.40 41.16 5.46
N ALA A 1116 9.45 41.10 4.64
CA ALA A 1116 9.30 40.56 3.29
C ALA A 1116 8.95 39.05 3.39
N PRO A 1117 8.08 38.51 2.53
CA PRO A 1117 7.88 37.05 2.45
C PRO A 1117 9.24 36.37 2.26
N GLY A 1118 9.53 35.26 2.96
CA GLY A 1118 10.87 34.66 2.96
C GLY A 1118 11.80 35.12 4.07
N THR A 1119 11.35 35.95 5.01
CA THR A 1119 12.24 36.46 6.08
C THR A 1119 12.43 35.41 7.16
N ILE A 1120 13.69 35.03 7.40
CA ILE A 1120 14.07 34.12 8.48
C ILE A 1120 14.75 34.92 9.58
N LEU A 1121 14.40 34.64 10.83
CA LEU A 1121 14.86 35.44 11.97
C LEU A 1121 15.72 34.61 12.91
N LEU A 1122 16.91 35.10 13.22
CA LEU A 1122 17.71 34.60 14.32
C LEU A 1122 17.45 35.43 15.59
N ILE A 1123 17.07 34.78 16.68
CA ILE A 1123 16.72 35.39 17.96
C ILE A 1123 17.78 35.06 19.03
N SER A 1124 18.36 36.09 19.65
CA SER A 1124 19.39 35.98 20.69
C SER A 1124 19.01 36.76 21.97
N PRO A 1125 19.64 36.54 23.13
CA PRO A 1125 19.37 37.36 24.31
C PRO A 1125 19.72 38.84 24.07
N ALA A 1126 18.93 39.76 24.61
CA ALA A 1126 19.23 41.20 24.49
C ALA A 1126 20.53 41.59 25.22
N GLY A 1127 21.36 42.41 24.58
CA GLY A 1127 22.52 43.05 25.22
C GLY A 1127 23.86 42.31 25.11
N LYS A 1128 23.91 41.13 24.48
CA LYS A 1128 25.19 40.54 24.04
C LYS A 1128 25.52 41.07 22.63
N ALA A 1129 26.48 41.98 22.54
CA ALA A 1129 27.00 42.46 21.27
C ALA A 1129 27.69 41.31 20.53
N GLN A 1130 27.24 41.00 19.31
CA GLN A 1130 28.05 40.22 18.37
C GLN A 1130 29.16 41.12 17.83
N PRO A 1131 30.43 40.69 17.83
CA PRO A 1131 31.42 41.34 17.00
C PRO A 1131 31.09 41.03 15.53
N VAL A 1132 30.95 42.09 14.74
CA VAL A 1132 30.96 42.01 13.28
C VAL A 1132 32.40 41.73 12.86
N CYS A 1133 32.65 40.52 12.36
CA CYS A 1133 33.65 40.15 11.34
C CYS A 1133 33.36 38.71 10.90
#